data_AF-A0AB35IS17-F1
#
_entry.id   AF-A0AB35IS17-F1
#
_cell.length_a   1.000
_cell.length_b   1.000
_cell.length_c   1.000
_cell.angle_alpha   90.00
_cell.angle_beta   90.00
_cell.angle_gamma   90.00
#
_symmetry.space_group_name_H-M   'P 1'
#
loop_
_entity.id
_entity.type
_entity.pdbx_description
1 polymer ?
#
loop_
_entity_poly.entity_id
_entity_poly.type
_entity_poly.pdbx_seq_one_letter_code
_entity_poly.pdbx_strand_id
1 'polypeptide(L)'
;MMNNKNTAKKMSINENAILEKYLNTLATPISKHKPDKKLSFIWANDAFYKMTGHEKKDFKMIWQDLKTYYKPYTDDFIILENQLAKLQEHRDLHQECIIRIPFRHDEIKWIKLSISLSFEVITIAYNDISNLINTQNTLISTKNVYIDNFQWMMAENAGNVYISDIDTYELLYLNKVACETPGTRAEQAIGKKCYEIIQGRSSPCPFCTNKYLKKNQTYEWEFYNPLLKRNFIIKDRMLNWHGHSARIELSHDTYSTEYKLAKKDQEREAILKTISAAMVRVDARDYSSILWCNDIFLKMIGYTKEQFKSERYELKSYMHPEDLKRAKQIVHKLRNSKESVVFEGRVYTRNKEERIWTLTLCYVDERDSWDGIPCFYSMGLDITDERQKIKTLQHKAEKDALTGIYNRSETENQIKNFIIEHHDSKGALFMIDTDNFKQINDTLGHIAGDMVLGEMATAMKKKVRDSDVVGRIGGDEFIIFMKNITSHLDAEKKAEELQKTFAHLFDKEKSKIQVTSSIGIALYPKDGHNFLELYANADKALYQAKIQGKNTYIVYNEKSCNQQSITAYSSLGATIDSQQSYSETSVSLADYAFRILFQNKDLKTAVNLILEITGKRYDVSRAYIFETMTDKEHCSNTYEWCNEGITAVKEQLQNISYHDMDEYERVFDENSIFYCHDVTSLSKKQRQLFEAQGIHSTLQCAYYEQEMIAGFVGFDECTGKRIWTKEELRMLTLISQIISIFLKHKGLSDQVSKL
;
A
#
# COMPACT_ATOMS: atom_id res chain seq x y z
N MET A 1 -102.72 -22.19 20.42
CA MET A 1 -101.90 -21.29 19.57
C MET A 1 -101.14 -20.22 20.36
N MET A 2 -100.63 -20.52 21.57
CA MET A 2 -99.77 -19.60 22.36
C MET A 2 -98.31 -20.07 22.52
N ASN A 3 -97.93 -21.23 21.97
CA ASN A 3 -96.58 -21.79 22.09
C ASN A 3 -95.64 -21.57 20.87
N ASN A 4 -96.10 -20.93 19.78
CA ASN A 4 -95.27 -20.70 18.57
C ASN A 4 -94.73 -19.27 18.41
N LYS A 5 -95.15 -18.30 19.22
CA LYS A 5 -94.55 -16.95 19.22
C LYS A 5 -93.30 -16.84 20.12
N ASN A 6 -93.15 -17.70 21.13
CA ASN A 6 -91.98 -17.70 22.01
C ASN A 6 -90.79 -18.51 21.46
N THR A 7 -91.01 -19.47 20.57
CA THR A 7 -89.95 -20.24 19.90
C THR A 7 -89.30 -19.47 18.74
N ALA A 8 -90.08 -18.76 17.92
CA ALA A 8 -89.53 -17.89 16.88
C ALA A 8 -88.74 -16.69 17.45
N LYS A 9 -89.20 -16.13 18.59
CA LYS A 9 -88.49 -15.06 19.30
C LYS A 9 -87.24 -15.56 20.05
N LYS A 10 -87.22 -16.81 20.51
CA LYS A 10 -86.02 -17.45 21.09
C LYS A 10 -85.01 -17.91 20.03
N MET A 11 -85.45 -18.33 18.85
CA MET A 11 -84.55 -18.70 17.73
C MET A 11 -83.85 -17.48 17.13
N SER A 12 -84.54 -16.34 16.93
CA SER A 12 -83.91 -15.11 16.38
C SER A 12 -82.95 -14.42 17.36
N ILE A 13 -83.12 -14.59 18.67
CA ILE A 13 -82.19 -14.11 19.68
C ILE A 13 -80.90 -14.96 19.68
N ASN A 14 -81.00 -16.26 19.39
CA ASN A 14 -79.85 -17.17 19.37
C ASN A 14 -79.01 -17.02 18.10
N GLU A 15 -79.64 -16.82 16.93
CA GLU A 15 -78.93 -16.56 15.66
C GLU A 15 -78.20 -15.21 15.66
N ASN A 16 -78.81 -14.15 16.20
CA ASN A 16 -78.15 -12.84 16.34
C ASN A 16 -76.96 -12.89 17.31
N ALA A 17 -77.08 -13.62 18.43
CA ALA A 17 -75.98 -13.80 19.38
C ALA A 17 -74.81 -14.59 18.76
N ILE A 18 -75.10 -15.58 17.90
CA ILE A 18 -74.08 -16.33 17.17
C ILE A 18 -73.41 -15.42 16.12
N LEU A 19 -74.17 -14.66 15.35
CA LEU A 19 -73.64 -13.73 14.35
C LEU A 19 -72.77 -12.63 14.97
N GLU A 20 -73.19 -12.06 16.11
CA GLU A 20 -72.38 -11.08 16.85
C GLU A 20 -71.10 -11.70 17.41
N LYS A 21 -71.13 -12.97 17.83
CA LYS A 21 -69.94 -13.70 18.25
C LYS A 21 -68.95 -13.89 17.10
N TYR A 22 -69.44 -14.17 15.88
CA TYR A 22 -68.60 -14.23 14.67
C TYR A 22 -68.11 -12.85 14.22
N LEU A 23 -68.91 -11.80 14.29
CA LEU A 23 -68.48 -10.43 13.96
C LEU A 23 -67.45 -9.88 14.96
N ASN A 24 -67.45 -10.38 16.21
CA ASN A 24 -66.43 -10.07 17.21
C ASN A 24 -65.08 -10.76 16.96
N THR A 25 -65.03 -11.85 16.19
CA THR A 25 -63.76 -12.47 15.81
C THR A 25 -63.13 -11.81 14.58
N LEU A 26 -63.85 -10.94 13.87
CA LEU A 26 -63.30 -10.16 12.77
C LEU A 26 -62.39 -9.05 13.29
N ALA A 27 -61.22 -8.93 12.67
CA ALA A 27 -60.28 -7.84 12.93
C ALA A 27 -60.78 -6.49 12.38
N THR A 28 -61.76 -6.50 11.47
CA THR A 28 -62.36 -5.29 10.90
C THR A 28 -63.31 -4.64 11.91
N PRO A 29 -63.13 -3.34 12.24
CA PRO A 29 -64.05 -2.60 13.08
C PRO A 29 -65.43 -2.48 12.41
N ILE A 30 -66.48 -2.82 13.15
CA ILE A 30 -67.88 -2.82 12.68
C ILE A 30 -68.80 -2.26 13.76
N SER A 31 -69.75 -1.42 13.36
CA SER A 31 -70.83 -0.92 14.23
C SER A 31 -72.21 -1.06 13.57
N LYS A 32 -73.23 -1.15 14.41
CA LYS A 32 -74.65 -1.25 14.05
C LYS A 32 -75.42 -0.12 14.70
N HIS A 33 -76.30 0.52 13.92
CA HIS A 33 -77.01 1.72 14.31
C HIS A 33 -78.49 1.63 13.95
N LYS A 34 -79.33 2.36 14.71
CA LYS A 34 -80.71 2.61 14.32
C LYS A 34 -80.74 3.57 13.12
N PRO A 35 -81.69 3.40 12.18
CA PRO A 35 -81.88 4.30 11.05
C PRO A 35 -82.62 5.57 11.48
N ASP A 36 -82.12 6.23 12.52
CA ASP A 36 -82.59 7.54 12.97
C ASP A 36 -81.58 8.63 12.56
N LYS A 37 -81.99 9.90 12.65
CA LYS A 37 -81.15 11.06 12.25
C LYS A 37 -79.87 11.23 13.08
N LYS A 38 -79.68 10.45 14.15
CA LYS A 38 -78.51 10.53 15.03
C LYS A 38 -77.59 9.31 14.89
N LEU A 39 -78.06 8.25 14.26
CA LEU A 39 -77.43 6.93 14.21
C LEU A 39 -77.17 6.38 15.61
N SER A 40 -78.23 6.22 16.39
CA SER A 40 -78.14 5.67 17.75
C SER A 40 -77.46 4.30 17.76
N PHE A 41 -76.47 4.10 18.64
CA PHE A 41 -75.71 2.85 18.69
C PHE A 41 -76.57 1.68 19.16
N ILE A 42 -76.60 0.60 18.36
CA ILE A 42 -77.18 -0.69 18.75
C ILE A 42 -76.06 -1.57 19.31
N TRP A 43 -74.99 -1.71 18.55
CA TRP A 43 -73.90 -2.62 18.85
C TRP A 43 -72.62 -2.22 18.09
N ALA A 44 -71.46 -2.60 18.59
CA ALA A 44 -70.21 -2.55 17.84
C ALA A 44 -69.28 -3.65 18.36
N ASN A 45 -68.37 -4.13 17.51
CA ASN A 45 -67.41 -5.16 17.90
C ASN A 45 -66.21 -4.58 18.67
N ASP A 46 -65.42 -5.45 19.28
CA ASP A 46 -64.25 -5.02 20.07
C ASP A 46 -63.19 -4.30 19.20
N ALA A 47 -63.10 -4.64 17.91
CA ALA A 47 -62.24 -3.93 16.95
C ALA A 47 -62.66 -2.46 16.75
N PHE A 48 -63.96 -2.15 16.76
CA PHE A 48 -64.47 -0.76 16.70
C PHE A 48 -63.99 0.08 17.88
N TYR A 49 -64.17 -0.41 19.11
CA TYR A 49 -63.73 0.32 20.30
C TYR A 49 -62.21 0.49 20.34
N LYS A 50 -61.46 -0.55 19.94
CA LYS A 50 -60.00 -0.45 19.79
C LYS A 50 -59.59 0.60 18.75
N MET A 51 -60.28 0.65 17.61
CA MET A 51 -60.01 1.62 16.54
C MET A 51 -60.26 3.06 17.01
N THR A 52 -61.28 3.30 17.83
CA THR A 52 -61.53 4.64 18.40
C THR A 52 -60.62 4.98 19.58
N GLY A 53 -59.88 4.00 20.11
CA GLY A 53 -58.94 4.18 21.23
C GLY A 53 -59.61 4.23 22.61
N HIS A 54 -60.89 3.83 22.68
CA HIS A 54 -61.69 3.87 23.90
C HIS A 54 -62.09 2.46 24.34
N GLU A 55 -62.20 2.22 25.64
CA GLU A 55 -62.82 1.00 26.13
C GLU A 55 -64.34 1.03 25.92
N LYS A 56 -64.94 -0.14 25.69
CA LYS A 56 -66.38 -0.29 25.44
C LYS A 56 -67.26 0.34 26.52
N LYS A 57 -66.83 0.29 27.78
CA LYS A 57 -67.58 0.85 28.92
C LYS A 57 -67.58 2.38 28.88
N ASP A 58 -66.44 2.99 28.63
CA ASP A 58 -66.28 4.45 28.60
C ASP A 58 -66.94 5.04 27.36
N PHE A 59 -66.77 4.41 26.19
CA PHE A 59 -67.33 4.88 24.94
C PHE A 59 -68.86 4.99 24.99
N LYS A 60 -69.54 3.94 25.51
CA LYS A 60 -71.01 3.94 25.65
C LYS A 60 -71.53 4.87 26.73
N MET A 61 -70.71 5.25 27.71
CA MET A 61 -71.11 6.19 28.75
C MET A 61 -71.07 7.64 28.23
N ILE A 62 -70.14 7.92 27.31
CA ILE A 62 -69.90 9.27 26.77
C ILE A 62 -70.73 9.53 25.51
N TRP A 63 -70.87 8.55 24.62
CA TRP A 63 -71.60 8.71 23.35
C TRP A 63 -72.72 7.68 23.19
N GLN A 64 -73.95 8.19 23.02
CA GLN A 64 -75.16 7.37 22.79
C GLN A 64 -75.47 7.17 21.29
N ASP A 65 -74.91 8.03 20.43
CA ASP A 65 -75.16 8.04 19.00
C ASP A 65 -73.93 8.53 18.23
N LEU A 66 -73.83 8.15 16.94
CA LEU A 66 -72.67 8.47 16.12
C LEU A 66 -72.59 9.99 15.85
N LYS A 67 -73.72 10.68 15.74
CA LYS A 67 -73.76 12.14 15.52
C LYS A 67 -73.06 12.92 16.63
N THR A 68 -73.23 12.50 17.88
CA THR A 68 -72.59 13.12 19.04
C THR A 68 -71.10 12.80 19.09
N TYR A 69 -70.69 11.61 18.62
CA TYR A 69 -69.29 11.23 18.50
C TYR A 69 -68.53 12.09 17.47
N TYR A 70 -69.17 12.44 16.35
CA TYR A 70 -68.61 13.33 15.32
C TYR A 70 -68.87 14.81 15.57
N LYS A 71 -69.35 15.23 16.75
CA LYS A 71 -69.67 16.64 17.04
C LYS A 71 -68.51 17.62 16.73
N PRO A 72 -67.21 17.29 16.90
CA PRO A 72 -66.11 18.17 16.50
C PRO A 72 -65.84 18.21 14.98
N TYR A 73 -66.41 17.29 14.20
CA TYR A 73 -66.18 17.08 12.75
C TYR A 73 -67.51 16.98 12.01
N THR A 74 -68.34 18.04 12.09
CA THR A 74 -69.71 18.04 11.54
C THR A 74 -69.77 17.83 10.04
N ASP A 75 -68.77 18.31 9.28
CA ASP A 75 -68.72 18.18 7.82
C ASP A 75 -68.57 16.71 7.39
N ASP A 76 -67.75 15.95 8.12
CA ASP A 76 -67.57 14.51 7.90
C ASP A 76 -68.84 13.72 8.19
N PHE A 77 -69.61 14.13 9.22
CA PHE A 77 -70.91 13.51 9.51
C PHE A 77 -71.97 13.84 8.43
N ILE A 78 -71.94 15.04 7.85
CA ILE A 78 -72.83 15.41 6.74
C ILE A 78 -72.56 14.55 5.50
N ILE A 79 -71.29 14.23 5.21
CA ILE A 79 -70.93 13.30 4.13
C ILE A 79 -71.57 11.92 4.38
N LEU A 80 -71.52 11.42 5.62
CA LEU A 80 -72.16 10.17 6.00
C LEU A 80 -73.70 10.24 5.89
N GLU A 81 -74.34 11.31 6.38
CA GLU A 81 -75.79 11.54 6.25
C GLU A 81 -76.23 11.52 4.77
N ASN A 82 -75.45 12.14 3.88
CA ASN A 82 -75.74 12.15 2.44
C ASN A 82 -75.65 10.76 1.81
N GLN A 83 -74.69 9.91 2.20
CA GLN A 83 -74.64 8.54 1.69
C GLN A 83 -75.79 7.68 2.22
N LEU A 84 -76.20 7.91 3.46
CA LEU A 84 -77.33 7.20 4.06
C LEU A 84 -78.67 7.57 3.40
N ALA A 85 -78.85 8.84 3.03
CA ALA A 85 -80.03 9.27 2.26
C ALA A 85 -80.10 8.55 0.91
N LYS A 86 -78.97 8.45 0.18
CA LYS A 86 -78.89 7.72 -1.10
C LYS A 86 -79.20 6.22 -0.94
N LEU A 87 -78.69 5.60 0.11
CA LEU A 87 -78.94 4.18 0.43
C LEU A 87 -80.45 3.91 0.69
N GLN A 88 -81.16 4.87 1.26
CA GLN A 88 -82.60 4.78 1.53
C GLN A 88 -83.47 5.04 0.28
N GLU A 89 -83.05 5.93 -0.61
CA GLU A 89 -83.79 6.29 -1.83
C GLU A 89 -83.66 5.26 -2.96
N HIS A 90 -82.46 4.69 -3.17
CA HIS A 90 -82.17 3.87 -4.35
C HIS A 90 -82.29 2.34 -4.14
N ARG A 91 -82.62 1.87 -2.93
CA ARG A 91 -82.55 0.44 -2.53
C ARG A 91 -81.19 -0.21 -2.86
N ASP A 92 -80.11 0.57 -2.84
CA ASP A 92 -78.76 0.05 -2.97
C ASP A 92 -78.39 -0.78 -1.73
N LEU A 93 -77.78 -1.95 -1.94
CA LEU A 93 -77.39 -2.84 -0.84
C LEU A 93 -76.17 -2.32 -0.06
N HIS A 94 -75.42 -1.36 -0.61
CA HIS A 94 -74.14 -0.88 -0.06
C HIS A 94 -73.73 0.50 -0.59
N GLN A 95 -73.18 1.36 0.27
CA GLN A 95 -72.57 2.66 -0.06
C GLN A 95 -71.20 2.82 0.61
N GLU A 96 -70.33 3.66 0.05
CA GLU A 96 -69.02 3.96 0.63
C GLU A 96 -68.74 5.46 0.74
N CYS A 97 -68.00 5.86 1.77
CA CYS A 97 -67.42 7.20 1.85
C CYS A 97 -66.09 7.18 2.60
N ILE A 98 -65.28 8.21 2.40
CA ILE A 98 -64.05 8.42 3.15
C ILE A 98 -64.27 9.63 4.04
N ILE A 99 -64.11 9.44 5.34
CA ILE A 99 -64.28 10.50 6.33
C ILE A 99 -63.18 10.45 7.39
N ARG A 100 -63.01 11.55 8.12
CA ARG A 100 -62.11 11.65 9.25
C ARG A 100 -62.80 11.21 10.54
N ILE A 101 -62.15 10.36 11.33
CA ILE A 101 -62.63 9.93 12.65
C ILE A 101 -61.72 10.52 13.75
N PRO A 102 -62.31 11.10 14.81
CA PRO A 102 -61.55 11.51 16.00
C PRO A 102 -60.96 10.30 16.74
N PHE A 103 -59.64 10.27 16.87
CA PHE A 103 -58.89 9.36 17.72
C PHE A 103 -58.38 10.11 18.96
N ARG A 104 -58.07 9.38 20.03
CA ARG A 104 -57.67 9.91 21.34
C ARG A 104 -56.58 11.01 21.22
N HIS A 105 -56.69 12.10 21.98
CA HIS A 105 -55.74 13.24 21.99
C HIS A 105 -55.63 14.05 20.68
N ASP A 106 -56.75 14.45 20.08
CA ASP A 106 -56.83 15.28 18.86
C ASP A 106 -56.17 14.68 17.59
N GLU A 107 -55.80 13.41 17.61
CA GLU A 107 -55.34 12.70 16.42
C GLU A 107 -56.52 12.37 15.48
N ILE A 108 -56.31 12.54 14.18
CA ILE A 108 -57.32 12.26 13.15
C ILE A 108 -56.90 11.01 12.38
N LYS A 109 -57.84 10.07 12.22
CA LYS A 109 -57.68 8.93 11.31
C LYS A 109 -58.58 9.08 10.09
N TRP A 110 -58.06 8.75 8.92
CA TRP A 110 -58.86 8.68 7.70
C TRP A 110 -59.42 7.27 7.54
N ILE A 111 -60.73 7.17 7.51
CA ILE A 111 -61.43 5.90 7.49
C ILE A 111 -62.33 5.83 6.26
N LYS A 112 -62.18 4.75 5.49
CA LYS A 112 -63.16 4.38 4.48
C LYS A 112 -64.29 3.62 5.15
N LEU A 113 -65.49 4.17 5.10
CA LEU A 113 -66.71 3.54 5.58
C LEU A 113 -67.38 2.77 4.46
N SER A 114 -67.78 1.53 4.76
CA SER A 114 -68.66 0.70 3.94
C SER A 114 -69.97 0.50 4.69
N ILE A 115 -71.06 1.00 4.14
CA ILE A 115 -72.35 1.19 4.81
C ILE A 115 -73.38 0.30 4.13
N SER A 116 -74.15 -0.46 4.91
CA SER A 116 -75.26 -1.27 4.41
C SER A 116 -76.48 -1.17 5.33
N LEU A 117 -77.68 -1.36 4.77
CA LEU A 117 -78.94 -1.33 5.51
C LEU A 117 -79.65 -2.68 5.33
N SER A 118 -79.92 -3.36 6.44
CA SER A 118 -80.62 -4.64 6.46
C SER A 118 -81.59 -4.70 7.64
N PHE A 119 -82.84 -5.08 7.39
CA PHE A 119 -83.90 -5.22 8.41
C PHE A 119 -83.97 -4.04 9.41
N GLU A 120 -83.97 -2.80 8.89
CA GLU A 120 -83.97 -1.56 9.71
C GLU A 120 -82.76 -1.39 10.64
N VAL A 121 -81.61 -1.98 10.30
CA VAL A 121 -80.35 -1.77 11.00
C VAL A 121 -79.28 -1.35 10.00
N ILE A 122 -78.63 -0.21 10.28
CA ILE A 122 -77.49 0.27 9.50
C ILE A 122 -76.24 -0.40 10.05
N THR A 123 -75.49 -1.10 9.20
CA THR A 123 -74.18 -1.66 9.54
C THR A 123 -73.10 -0.86 8.83
N ILE A 124 -72.09 -0.43 9.57
CA ILE A 124 -70.95 0.32 9.06
C ILE A 124 -69.69 -0.48 9.37
N ALA A 125 -68.92 -0.81 8.33
CA ALA A 125 -67.57 -1.33 8.46
C ALA A 125 -66.56 -0.20 8.24
N TYR A 126 -65.49 -0.19 9.04
CA TYR A 126 -64.50 0.88 9.09
C TYR A 126 -63.16 0.33 8.63
N ASN A 127 -62.57 0.94 7.60
CA ASN A 127 -61.24 0.56 7.13
C ASN A 127 -60.27 1.74 7.28
N ASP A 128 -59.24 1.58 8.11
CA ASP A 128 -58.23 2.62 8.34
C ASP A 128 -57.31 2.75 7.12
N ILE A 129 -57.44 3.88 6.42
CA ILE A 129 -56.65 4.22 5.24
C ILE A 129 -55.66 5.35 5.51
N SER A 130 -55.43 5.71 6.78
CA SER A 130 -54.55 6.80 7.17
C SER A 130 -53.14 6.62 6.62
N ASN A 131 -52.60 5.40 6.68
CA ASN A 131 -51.28 5.09 6.11
C ASN A 131 -51.23 5.26 4.59
N LEU A 132 -52.31 4.92 3.87
CA LEU A 132 -52.38 5.07 2.41
C LEU A 132 -52.39 6.55 2.01
N ILE A 133 -53.21 7.37 2.66
CA ILE A 133 -53.28 8.81 2.41
C ILE A 133 -51.96 9.50 2.76
N ASN A 134 -51.38 9.17 3.92
CA ASN A 134 -50.10 9.72 4.34
C ASN A 134 -48.98 9.32 3.37
N THR A 135 -48.96 8.07 2.91
CA THR A 135 -47.99 7.59 1.91
C THR A 135 -48.15 8.34 0.59
N GLN A 136 -49.38 8.54 0.10
CA GLN A 136 -49.65 9.28 -1.13
C GLN A 136 -49.23 10.75 -1.03
N ASN A 137 -49.57 11.42 0.07
CA ASN A 137 -49.15 12.81 0.31
C ASN A 137 -47.63 12.94 0.42
N THR A 138 -46.98 11.98 1.09
CA THR A 138 -45.51 11.92 1.19
C THR A 138 -44.87 11.68 -0.18
N LEU A 139 -45.44 10.81 -1.02
CA LEU A 139 -44.96 10.59 -2.38
C LEU A 139 -45.09 11.84 -3.24
N ILE A 140 -46.20 12.58 -3.13
CA ILE A 140 -46.42 13.84 -3.87
C ILE A 140 -45.43 14.91 -3.40
N SER A 141 -45.28 15.12 -2.09
CA SER A 141 -44.34 16.12 -1.56
C SER A 141 -42.90 15.77 -1.93
N THR A 142 -42.52 14.50 -1.79
CA THR A 142 -41.21 13.98 -2.19
C THR A 142 -40.96 14.20 -3.69
N LYS A 143 -41.94 13.90 -4.54
CA LYS A 143 -41.84 14.14 -6.00
C LYS A 143 -41.66 15.62 -6.32
N ASN A 144 -42.38 16.52 -5.65
CA ASN A 144 -42.23 17.97 -5.86
C ASN A 144 -40.83 18.44 -5.46
N VAL A 145 -40.32 18.01 -4.29
CA VAL A 145 -38.95 18.30 -3.86
C VAL A 145 -37.91 17.78 -4.86
N TYR A 146 -38.10 16.58 -5.42
CA TYR A 146 -37.22 16.06 -6.47
C TYR A 146 -37.25 16.92 -7.75
N ILE A 147 -38.43 17.40 -8.17
CA ILE A 147 -38.57 18.27 -9.35
C ILE A 147 -37.88 19.61 -9.11
N ASP A 148 -38.10 20.23 -7.96
CA ASP A 148 -37.50 21.52 -7.60
C ASP A 148 -35.96 21.39 -7.53
N ASN A 149 -35.44 20.34 -6.88
CA ASN A 149 -34.01 20.05 -6.84
C ASN A 149 -33.43 19.79 -8.23
N PHE A 150 -34.15 19.08 -9.09
CA PHE A 150 -33.72 18.80 -10.46
C PHE A 150 -33.67 20.09 -11.30
N GLN A 151 -34.67 20.96 -11.19
CA GLN A 151 -34.67 22.26 -11.87
C GLN A 151 -33.55 23.16 -11.37
N TRP A 152 -33.30 23.20 -10.06
CA TRP A 152 -32.18 23.92 -9.48
C TRP A 152 -30.82 23.40 -9.98
N MET A 153 -30.62 22.07 -10.00
CA MET A 153 -29.40 21.46 -10.54
C MET A 153 -29.15 21.81 -12.01
N MET A 154 -30.19 21.90 -12.83
CA MET A 154 -30.05 22.30 -14.24
C MET A 154 -29.75 23.80 -14.38
N ALA A 155 -30.38 24.63 -13.55
CA ALA A 155 -30.19 26.08 -13.57
C ALA A 155 -28.74 26.46 -13.18
N GLU A 156 -28.19 25.80 -12.16
CA GLU A 156 -26.82 26.02 -11.64
C GLU A 156 -25.74 25.23 -12.40
N ASN A 157 -26.12 24.48 -13.44
CA ASN A 157 -25.14 23.74 -14.23
C ASN A 157 -24.18 24.71 -14.94
N ALA A 158 -22.87 24.47 -14.82
CA ALA A 158 -21.84 25.31 -15.43
C ALA A 158 -21.79 25.21 -16.97
N GLY A 159 -22.32 24.14 -17.56
CA GLY A 159 -22.45 23.96 -19.00
C GLY A 159 -23.79 24.45 -19.55
N ASN A 160 -23.94 24.42 -20.86
CA ASN A 160 -25.22 24.70 -21.51
C ASN A 160 -26.18 23.54 -21.23
N VAL A 161 -27.36 23.84 -20.71
CA VAL A 161 -28.46 22.88 -20.55
C VAL A 161 -29.68 23.41 -21.27
N TYR A 162 -30.24 22.59 -22.16
CA TYR A 162 -31.53 22.88 -22.76
C TYR A 162 -32.40 21.64 -22.90
N ILE A 163 -33.71 21.85 -22.94
CA ILE A 163 -34.71 20.82 -23.22
C ILE A 163 -35.49 21.24 -24.46
N SER A 164 -35.69 20.32 -25.40
CA SER A 164 -36.55 20.55 -26.56
C SER A 164 -37.44 19.35 -26.85
N ASP A 165 -38.62 19.61 -27.37
CA ASP A 165 -39.56 18.60 -27.84
C ASP A 165 -38.96 17.85 -29.05
N ILE A 166 -39.03 16.52 -29.03
CA ILE A 166 -38.39 15.69 -30.07
C ILE A 166 -39.14 15.75 -31.40
N ASP A 167 -40.45 15.92 -31.36
CA ASP A 167 -41.32 15.89 -32.54
C ASP A 167 -41.40 17.28 -33.18
N THR A 168 -41.54 18.31 -32.34
CA THR A 168 -41.71 19.69 -32.82
C THR A 168 -40.41 20.47 -32.87
N TYR A 169 -39.32 20.01 -32.23
CA TYR A 169 -38.05 20.74 -32.04
C TYR A 169 -38.17 22.02 -31.21
N GLU A 170 -39.29 22.24 -30.54
CA GLU A 170 -39.54 23.44 -29.74
C GLU A 170 -38.72 23.44 -28.45
N LEU A 171 -38.05 24.55 -28.14
CA LEU A 171 -37.31 24.72 -26.90
C LEU A 171 -38.28 24.91 -25.72
N LEU A 172 -38.18 24.01 -24.74
CA LEU A 172 -39.04 23.97 -23.55
C LEU A 172 -38.34 24.53 -22.31
N TYR A 173 -37.01 24.49 -22.27
CA TYR A 173 -36.20 25.00 -21.17
C TYR A 173 -34.77 25.33 -21.66
N LEU A 174 -34.18 26.37 -21.06
CA LEU A 174 -32.78 26.78 -21.23
C LEU A 174 -32.26 27.27 -19.88
N ASN A 175 -31.06 26.84 -19.47
CA ASN A 175 -30.38 27.44 -18.34
C ASN A 175 -29.71 28.78 -18.73
N LYS A 176 -29.17 29.49 -17.73
CA LYS A 176 -28.53 30.80 -17.92
C LYS A 176 -27.38 30.73 -18.92
N VAL A 177 -26.50 29.73 -18.77
CA VAL A 177 -25.34 29.53 -19.65
C VAL A 177 -25.76 29.26 -21.09
N ALA A 178 -26.80 28.44 -21.31
CA ALA A 178 -27.35 28.17 -22.64
C ALA A 178 -28.03 29.38 -23.29
N CYS A 179 -28.44 30.38 -22.50
CA CYS A 179 -28.89 31.67 -23.03
C CYS A 179 -27.70 32.57 -23.41
N GLU A 180 -26.70 32.67 -22.54
CA GLU A 180 -25.53 33.53 -22.73
C GLU A 180 -24.65 33.10 -23.90
N THR A 181 -24.45 31.78 -24.09
CA THR A 181 -23.57 31.24 -25.15
C THR A 181 -23.95 31.70 -26.57
N PRO A 182 -25.21 31.60 -27.01
CA PRO A 182 -25.66 32.17 -28.29
C PRO A 182 -26.04 33.66 -28.21
N GLY A 183 -25.97 34.29 -27.03
CA GLY A 183 -26.36 35.69 -26.82
C GLY A 183 -27.88 35.93 -26.88
N THR A 184 -28.69 34.98 -26.41
CA THR A 184 -30.16 35.06 -26.38
C THR A 184 -30.71 35.21 -24.96
N ARG A 185 -32.02 35.41 -24.83
CA ARG A 185 -32.74 35.38 -23.55
C ARG A 185 -33.77 34.24 -23.58
N ALA A 186 -33.99 33.60 -22.44
CA ALA A 186 -34.94 32.49 -22.31
C ALA A 186 -36.34 32.85 -22.86
N GLU A 187 -36.85 34.04 -22.53
CA GLU A 187 -38.14 34.59 -22.98
C GLU A 187 -38.27 34.68 -24.51
N GLN A 188 -37.14 34.83 -25.22
CA GLN A 188 -37.10 34.98 -26.67
C GLN A 188 -36.83 33.66 -27.40
N ALA A 189 -36.40 32.64 -26.67
CA ALA A 189 -35.93 31.35 -27.19
C ALA A 189 -36.90 30.21 -26.88
N ILE A 190 -37.52 30.19 -25.70
CA ILE A 190 -38.55 29.22 -25.34
C ILE A 190 -39.73 29.38 -26.32
N GLY A 191 -40.24 28.26 -26.82
CA GLY A 191 -41.28 28.22 -27.85
C GLY A 191 -40.77 28.28 -29.30
N LYS A 192 -39.48 28.56 -29.52
CA LYS A 192 -38.87 28.53 -30.86
C LYS A 192 -38.16 27.22 -31.15
N LYS A 193 -37.78 27.00 -32.41
CA LYS A 193 -37.12 25.75 -32.82
C LYS A 193 -35.65 25.77 -32.39
N CYS A 194 -35.19 24.66 -31.81
CA CYS A 194 -33.82 24.55 -31.29
C CYS A 194 -32.76 24.79 -32.37
N TYR A 195 -33.00 24.33 -33.61
CA TYR A 195 -32.09 24.52 -34.73
C TYR A 195 -32.03 25.98 -35.23
N GLU A 196 -33.05 26.79 -35.00
CA GLU A 196 -33.04 28.22 -35.34
C GLU A 196 -32.18 28.99 -34.34
N ILE A 197 -32.43 28.76 -33.05
CA ILE A 197 -31.77 29.50 -31.97
C ILE A 197 -30.31 29.07 -31.77
N ILE A 198 -30.05 27.77 -31.73
CA ILE A 198 -28.74 27.24 -31.30
C ILE A 198 -27.80 27.07 -32.51
N GLN A 199 -28.37 26.77 -33.69
CA GLN A 199 -27.61 26.40 -34.88
C GLN A 199 -27.75 27.41 -36.02
N GLY A 200 -28.65 28.40 -35.92
CA GLY A 200 -28.86 29.42 -36.95
C GLY A 200 -29.44 28.86 -38.25
N ARG A 201 -30.15 27.73 -38.20
CA ARG A 201 -30.69 27.02 -39.37
C ARG A 201 -32.19 27.32 -39.54
N SER A 202 -32.70 27.22 -40.76
CA SER A 202 -34.14 27.30 -41.06
C SER A 202 -34.84 25.93 -41.14
N SER A 203 -34.09 24.84 -40.96
CA SER A 203 -34.61 23.48 -41.00
C SER A 203 -33.90 22.59 -39.97
N PRO A 204 -34.53 21.46 -39.56
CA PRO A 204 -33.91 20.50 -38.65
C PRO A 204 -32.48 20.12 -39.05
N CYS A 205 -31.62 19.92 -38.04
CA CYS A 205 -30.21 19.61 -38.26
C CYS A 205 -30.04 18.24 -38.92
N PRO A 206 -29.23 18.10 -39.98
CA PRO A 206 -28.96 16.80 -40.62
C PRO A 206 -28.20 15.84 -39.69
N PHE A 207 -27.51 16.41 -38.70
CA PHE A 207 -26.79 15.70 -37.64
C PHE A 207 -27.62 15.53 -36.35
N CYS A 208 -28.93 15.78 -36.39
CA CYS A 208 -29.77 15.66 -35.20
C CYS A 208 -29.73 14.23 -34.63
N THR A 209 -29.48 14.14 -33.32
CA THR A 209 -29.33 12.87 -32.59
C THR A 209 -30.65 12.27 -32.14
N ASN A 210 -31.80 12.93 -32.36
CA ASN A 210 -33.13 12.48 -31.89
C ASN A 210 -33.41 11.00 -32.18
N LYS A 211 -33.01 10.50 -33.36
CA LYS A 211 -33.18 9.09 -33.77
C LYS A 211 -32.40 8.06 -32.93
N TYR A 212 -31.40 8.50 -32.16
CA TYR A 212 -30.55 7.65 -31.34
C TYR A 212 -30.92 7.68 -29.84
N LEU A 213 -31.79 8.61 -29.41
CA LEU A 213 -32.05 8.85 -28.00
C LEU A 213 -33.00 7.80 -27.40
N LYS A 214 -32.73 7.39 -26.16
CA LYS A 214 -33.54 6.44 -25.38
C LYS A 214 -33.77 6.97 -23.96
N LYS A 215 -34.81 6.48 -23.29
CA LYS A 215 -35.17 6.94 -21.93
C LYS A 215 -34.11 6.63 -20.86
N ASN A 216 -33.35 5.54 -21.03
CA ASN A 216 -32.41 5.03 -20.00
C ASN A 216 -30.94 5.03 -20.46
N GLN A 217 -30.62 5.73 -21.55
CA GLN A 217 -29.27 5.75 -22.09
C GLN A 217 -28.91 7.18 -22.51
N THR A 218 -27.70 7.59 -22.15
CA THR A 218 -27.10 8.86 -22.59
C THR A 218 -26.33 8.61 -23.88
N TYR A 219 -26.48 9.49 -24.86
CA TYR A 219 -25.70 9.51 -26.10
C TYR A 219 -24.68 10.63 -26.00
N GLU A 220 -23.39 10.29 -26.10
CA GLU A 220 -22.28 11.25 -25.97
C GLU A 220 -21.57 11.41 -27.31
N TRP A 221 -21.29 12.66 -27.69
CA TRP A 221 -20.66 12.98 -28.97
C TRP A 221 -19.99 14.35 -28.94
N GLU A 222 -19.13 14.61 -29.92
CA GLU A 222 -18.45 15.89 -30.09
C GLU A 222 -18.98 16.60 -31.33
N PHE A 223 -19.11 17.93 -31.23
CA PHE A 223 -19.62 18.75 -32.32
C PHE A 223 -18.96 20.12 -32.36
N TYR A 224 -18.42 20.48 -33.53
CA TYR A 224 -18.04 21.85 -33.83
C TYR A 224 -19.29 22.63 -34.27
N ASN A 225 -19.71 23.63 -33.49
CA ASN A 225 -20.81 24.51 -33.87
C ASN A 225 -20.27 25.66 -34.76
N PRO A 226 -20.61 25.73 -36.06
CA PRO A 226 -20.07 26.73 -36.97
C PRO A 226 -20.55 28.16 -36.68
N LEU A 227 -21.75 28.31 -36.10
CA LEU A 227 -22.31 29.61 -35.72
C LEU A 227 -21.52 30.21 -34.55
N LEU A 228 -21.25 29.38 -33.54
CA LEU A 228 -20.55 29.78 -32.31
C LEU A 228 -19.02 29.71 -32.43
N LYS A 229 -18.50 29.07 -33.50
CA LYS A 229 -17.08 28.80 -33.76
C LYS A 229 -16.35 28.09 -32.61
N ARG A 230 -17.03 27.13 -31.96
CA ARG A 230 -16.55 26.42 -30.76
C ARG A 230 -16.82 24.91 -30.88
N ASN A 231 -15.97 24.12 -30.22
CA ASN A 231 -16.12 22.68 -30.09
C ASN A 231 -16.81 22.34 -28.77
N PHE A 232 -17.87 21.56 -28.85
CA PHE A 232 -18.65 21.12 -27.69
C PHE A 232 -18.57 19.61 -27.54
N ILE A 233 -18.45 19.15 -26.30
CA ILE A 233 -18.81 17.78 -25.92
C ILE A 233 -20.24 17.80 -25.44
N ILE A 234 -21.07 16.96 -26.04
CA ILE A 234 -22.52 16.98 -25.91
C ILE A 234 -22.99 15.65 -25.37
N LYS A 235 -23.87 15.70 -24.36
CA LYS A 235 -24.57 14.55 -23.79
C LYS A 235 -26.07 14.72 -23.94
N ASP A 236 -26.70 13.78 -24.64
CA ASP A 236 -28.12 13.80 -24.93
C ASP A 236 -28.86 12.64 -24.28
N ARG A 237 -30.08 12.89 -23.80
CA ARG A 237 -30.98 11.84 -23.30
C ARG A 237 -32.43 12.19 -23.55
N MET A 238 -33.28 11.18 -23.74
CA MET A 238 -34.73 11.35 -23.81
C MET A 238 -35.36 11.31 -22.42
N LEU A 239 -36.28 12.22 -22.15
CA LEU A 239 -37.09 12.26 -20.93
C LEU A 239 -38.54 12.64 -21.22
N ASN A 240 -39.40 12.50 -20.21
CA ASN A 240 -40.75 13.04 -20.25
C ASN A 240 -40.75 14.39 -19.51
N TRP A 241 -40.95 15.48 -20.24
CA TRP A 241 -40.99 16.84 -19.69
C TRP A 241 -42.43 17.36 -19.72
N HIS A 242 -43.11 17.39 -18.57
CA HIS A 242 -44.51 17.83 -18.46
C HIS A 242 -45.48 17.19 -19.47
N GLY A 243 -45.25 15.92 -19.85
CA GLY A 243 -46.07 15.21 -20.84
C GLY A 243 -45.46 15.18 -22.25
N HIS A 244 -44.45 16.00 -22.53
CA HIS A 244 -43.74 16.03 -23.80
C HIS A 244 -42.65 14.95 -23.87
N SER A 245 -42.55 14.28 -25.02
CA SER A 245 -41.38 13.47 -25.34
C SER A 245 -40.24 14.41 -25.73
N ALA A 246 -39.33 14.67 -24.80
CA ALA A 246 -38.33 15.71 -24.93
C ALA A 246 -36.91 15.15 -24.86
N ARG A 247 -35.96 15.83 -25.49
CA ARG A 247 -34.53 15.64 -25.27
C ARG A 247 -34.04 16.66 -24.25
N ILE A 248 -33.16 16.22 -23.35
CA ILE A 248 -32.25 17.12 -22.62
C ILE A 248 -30.87 16.99 -23.26
N GLU A 249 -30.26 18.15 -23.51
CA GLU A 249 -28.87 18.25 -23.94
C GLU A 249 -28.07 18.96 -22.85
N LEU A 250 -26.93 18.38 -22.48
CA LEU A 250 -25.91 19.03 -21.66
C LEU A 250 -24.64 19.17 -22.52
N SER A 251 -24.16 20.38 -22.72
CA SER A 251 -22.97 20.63 -23.52
C SER A 251 -21.97 21.55 -22.85
N HIS A 252 -20.69 21.17 -22.92
CA HIS A 252 -19.57 21.95 -22.38
C HIS A 252 -18.64 22.37 -23.51
N ASP A 253 -18.20 23.62 -23.47
CA ASP A 253 -17.17 24.12 -24.37
C ASP A 253 -15.82 23.48 -23.99
N THR A 254 -15.19 22.79 -24.93
CA THR A 254 -13.87 22.15 -24.74
C THR A 254 -12.75 23.14 -24.41
N TYR A 255 -12.96 24.43 -24.65
CA TYR A 255 -12.02 25.50 -24.31
C TYR A 255 -12.33 26.22 -22.99
N SER A 256 -13.45 25.94 -22.32
CA SER A 256 -13.78 26.60 -21.05
C SER A 256 -12.76 26.27 -19.97
N THR A 257 -12.48 27.26 -19.12
CA THR A 257 -11.52 27.13 -18.02
C THR A 257 -11.91 26.00 -17.09
N GLU A 258 -13.21 25.84 -16.84
CA GLU A 258 -13.81 24.84 -15.95
C GLU A 258 -13.65 23.43 -16.52
N TYR A 259 -13.84 23.24 -17.84
CA TYR A 259 -13.63 21.95 -18.49
C TYR A 259 -12.15 21.54 -18.48
N LYS A 260 -11.26 22.48 -18.80
CA LYS A 260 -9.81 22.25 -18.74
C LYS A 260 -9.34 21.93 -17.33
N LEU A 261 -9.89 22.61 -16.32
CA LEU A 261 -9.60 22.32 -14.91
C LEU A 261 -10.09 20.93 -14.52
N ALA A 262 -11.33 20.57 -14.86
CA ALA A 262 -11.89 19.24 -14.59
C ALA A 262 -11.12 18.12 -15.29
N LYS A 263 -10.66 18.33 -16.53
CA LYS A 263 -9.79 17.39 -17.24
C LYS A 263 -8.42 17.26 -16.60
N LYS A 264 -7.81 18.38 -16.22
CA LYS A 264 -6.53 18.40 -15.49
C LYS A 264 -6.64 17.71 -14.13
N ASP A 265 -7.74 17.89 -13.41
CA ASP A 265 -8.01 17.18 -12.15
C ASP A 265 -8.22 15.69 -12.38
N GLN A 266 -8.95 15.30 -13.43
CA GLN A 266 -9.13 13.89 -13.79
C GLN A 266 -7.80 13.21 -14.15
N GLU A 267 -6.93 13.90 -14.88
CA GLU A 267 -5.58 13.44 -15.21
C GLU A 267 -4.70 13.32 -13.97
N ARG A 268 -4.72 14.33 -13.08
CA ARG A 268 -4.03 14.29 -11.78
C ARG A 268 -4.48 13.11 -10.93
N GLU A 269 -5.78 12.86 -10.84
CA GLU A 269 -6.33 11.70 -10.10
C GLU A 269 -5.92 10.37 -10.72
N ALA A 270 -5.84 10.28 -12.05
CA ALA A 270 -5.35 9.08 -12.73
C ALA A 270 -3.88 8.83 -12.39
N ILE A 271 -3.03 9.86 -12.44
CA ILE A 271 -1.61 9.78 -12.05
C ILE A 271 -1.48 9.31 -10.60
N LEU A 272 -2.19 9.94 -9.66
CA LEU A 272 -2.15 9.57 -8.24
C LEU A 272 -2.56 8.11 -7.98
N LYS A 273 -3.46 7.55 -8.80
CA LYS A 273 -3.86 6.12 -8.71
C LYS A 273 -2.82 5.16 -9.27
N THR A 274 -1.97 5.60 -10.21
CA THR A 274 -0.89 4.76 -10.77
C THR A 274 0.32 4.67 -9.84
N ILE A 275 0.53 5.66 -8.99
CA ILE A 275 1.62 5.68 -8.01
C ILE A 275 1.34 4.63 -6.92
N SER A 276 2.13 3.56 -6.92
CA SER A 276 2.03 2.45 -5.98
C SER A 276 2.66 2.77 -4.61
N ALA A 277 2.37 3.95 -4.07
CA ALA A 277 2.94 4.43 -2.80
C ALA A 277 1.85 4.90 -1.84
N ALA A 278 2.12 4.79 -0.53
CA ALA A 278 1.27 5.40 0.48
C ALA A 278 1.37 6.92 0.36
N MET A 279 0.22 7.60 0.24
CA MET A 279 0.19 9.06 0.21
C MET A 279 -0.69 9.58 1.33
N VAL A 280 -0.18 10.54 2.08
CA VAL A 280 -0.89 11.16 3.19
C VAL A 280 -0.63 12.67 3.22
N ARG A 281 -1.69 13.43 3.48
CA ARG A 281 -1.66 14.86 3.74
C ARG A 281 -1.90 15.07 5.23
N VAL A 282 -0.98 15.74 5.91
CA VAL A 282 -1.00 15.96 7.37
C VAL A 282 -1.02 17.45 7.67
N ASP A 283 -1.80 17.86 8.67
CA ASP A 283 -1.87 19.25 9.13
C ASP A 283 -0.53 19.72 9.70
N ALA A 284 -0.03 20.85 9.21
CA ALA A 284 1.29 21.35 9.59
C ALA A 284 1.33 22.07 10.94
N ARG A 285 0.18 22.29 11.57
CA ARG A 285 0.05 22.98 12.86
C ARG A 285 0.26 22.01 14.01
N ASP A 286 -0.29 20.80 13.92
CA ASP A 286 -0.20 19.76 14.95
C ASP A 286 0.72 18.58 14.60
N TYR A 287 1.12 18.45 13.33
CA TYR A 287 2.00 17.39 12.81
C TYR A 287 1.45 15.97 12.94
N SER A 288 0.14 15.80 13.18
CA SER A 288 -0.48 14.50 13.43
C SER A 288 -1.82 14.31 12.74
N SER A 289 -2.57 15.38 12.49
CA SER A 289 -3.91 15.28 11.93
C SER A 289 -3.86 14.95 10.45
N ILE A 290 -4.32 13.75 10.08
CA ILE A 290 -4.35 13.29 8.69
C ILE A 290 -5.52 13.94 7.94
N LEU A 291 -5.26 14.97 7.16
CA LEU A 291 -6.28 15.69 6.37
C LEU A 291 -6.80 14.83 5.21
N TRP A 292 -5.93 14.03 4.59
CA TRP A 292 -6.28 13.15 3.48
C TRP A 292 -5.29 12.00 3.38
N CYS A 293 -5.71 10.84 2.88
CA CYS A 293 -4.82 9.73 2.54
C CYS A 293 -5.40 8.90 1.38
N ASN A 294 -4.55 8.24 0.62
CA ASN A 294 -4.98 7.28 -0.40
C ASN A 294 -5.26 5.89 0.20
N ASP A 295 -5.89 5.01 -0.59
CA ASP A 295 -6.23 3.65 -0.14
C ASP A 295 -4.98 2.79 0.09
N ILE A 296 -3.87 3.10 -0.60
CA ILE A 296 -2.59 2.38 -0.43
C ILE A 296 -2.02 2.62 0.96
N PHE A 297 -2.04 3.86 1.46
CA PHE A 297 -1.62 4.19 2.81
C PHE A 297 -2.37 3.34 3.85
N LEU A 298 -3.70 3.29 3.75
CA LEU A 298 -4.54 2.52 4.67
C LEU A 298 -4.18 1.03 4.66
N LYS A 299 -4.02 0.44 3.47
CA LYS A 299 -3.60 -0.96 3.32
C LYS A 299 -2.23 -1.21 3.96
N MET A 300 -1.26 -0.33 3.72
CA MET A 300 0.10 -0.48 4.24
C MET A 300 0.18 -0.36 5.76
N ILE A 301 -0.64 0.50 6.39
CA ILE A 301 -0.73 0.57 7.86
C ILE A 301 -1.68 -0.50 8.45
N GLY A 302 -2.32 -1.33 7.63
CA GLY A 302 -3.18 -2.43 8.09
C GLY A 302 -4.58 -2.02 8.54
N TYR A 303 -5.14 -0.94 7.99
CA TYR A 303 -6.49 -0.45 8.29
C TYR A 303 -7.42 -0.55 7.08
N THR A 304 -8.70 -0.89 7.31
CA THR A 304 -9.76 -0.60 6.33
C THR A 304 -10.23 0.85 6.45
N LYS A 305 -10.95 1.33 5.44
CA LYS A 305 -11.49 2.70 5.43
C LYS A 305 -12.48 2.95 6.56
N GLU A 306 -13.30 1.96 6.89
CA GLU A 306 -14.28 2.00 7.97
C GLU A 306 -13.58 2.00 9.33
N GLN A 307 -12.61 1.10 9.53
CA GLN A 307 -11.81 1.02 10.75
C GLN A 307 -11.04 2.30 10.99
N PHE A 308 -10.41 2.85 9.95
CA PHE A 308 -9.67 4.11 10.06
C PHE A 308 -10.58 5.29 10.43
N LYS A 309 -11.84 5.29 10.00
CA LYS A 309 -12.81 6.33 10.39
C LYS A 309 -13.24 6.19 11.85
N SER A 310 -13.48 4.98 12.34
CA SER A 310 -13.95 4.74 13.71
C SER A 310 -12.83 4.83 14.75
N GLU A 311 -11.64 4.31 14.42
CA GLU A 311 -10.49 4.19 15.32
C GLU A 311 -9.51 5.37 15.18
N ARG A 312 -9.85 6.40 14.37
CA ARG A 312 -8.97 7.54 14.05
C ARG A 312 -8.38 8.23 15.28
N TYR A 313 -9.15 8.31 16.35
CA TYR A 313 -8.74 8.95 17.62
C TYR A 313 -7.80 8.08 18.47
N GLU A 314 -7.78 6.76 18.24
CA GLU A 314 -6.87 5.82 18.92
C GLU A 314 -5.50 5.75 18.22
N LEU A 315 -5.45 6.05 16.93
CA LEU A 315 -4.22 6.16 16.15
C LEU A 315 -3.44 7.45 16.53
N LYS A 316 -2.78 7.43 17.69
CA LYS A 316 -1.95 8.55 18.17
C LYS A 316 -0.79 8.90 17.24
N SER A 317 -0.18 7.89 16.62
CA SER A 317 0.89 8.01 15.62
C SER A 317 1.09 6.65 14.95
N TYR A 318 1.24 6.62 13.63
CA TYR A 318 1.69 5.44 12.89
C TYR A 318 3.22 5.37 12.78
N MET A 319 3.96 6.40 13.23
CA MET A 319 5.42 6.47 13.14
C MET A 319 6.08 6.28 14.51
N HIS A 320 7.26 5.67 14.52
CA HIS A 320 8.08 5.52 15.71
C HIS A 320 8.39 6.88 16.37
N PRO A 321 8.34 7.02 17.71
CA PRO A 321 8.47 8.31 18.39
C PRO A 321 9.74 9.10 18.06
N GLU A 322 10.88 8.43 17.93
CA GLU A 322 12.14 9.08 17.55
C GLU A 322 12.16 9.56 16.10
N ASP A 323 11.58 8.76 15.20
CA ASP A 323 11.51 9.12 13.77
C ASP A 323 10.50 10.25 13.55
N LEU A 324 9.44 10.30 14.36
CA LEU A 324 8.51 11.43 14.40
C LEU A 324 9.19 12.73 14.86
N LYS A 325 10.07 12.66 15.88
CA LYS A 325 10.88 13.82 16.31
C LYS A 325 11.80 14.29 15.18
N ARG A 326 12.46 13.36 14.50
CA ARG A 326 13.33 13.65 13.35
C ARG A 326 12.54 14.26 12.19
N ALA A 327 11.36 13.71 11.87
CA ALA A 327 10.47 14.25 10.86
C ALA A 327 10.07 15.69 11.17
N LYS A 328 9.69 15.99 12.43
CA LYS A 328 9.38 17.37 12.88
C LYS A 328 10.55 18.34 12.69
N GLN A 329 11.79 17.89 12.94
CA GLN A 329 12.99 18.71 12.71
C GLN A 329 13.24 18.96 11.22
N ILE A 330 13.10 17.94 10.38
CA ILE A 330 13.23 18.06 8.92
C ILE A 330 12.21 19.06 8.40
N VAL A 331 10.97 18.90 8.82
CA VAL A 331 9.84 19.74 8.48
C VAL A 331 10.05 21.21 8.87
N HIS A 332 10.60 21.47 10.06
CA HIS A 332 10.88 22.84 10.48
C HIS A 332 11.88 23.54 9.54
N LYS A 333 12.86 22.79 9.00
CA LYS A 333 13.81 23.29 8.01
C LYS A 333 13.14 23.50 6.64
N LEU A 334 12.21 22.61 6.26
CA LEU A 334 11.46 22.68 5.01
C LEU A 334 10.55 23.89 4.88
N ARG A 335 10.08 24.50 5.98
CA ARG A 335 9.21 25.70 5.91
C ARG A 335 9.81 26.86 5.12
N ASN A 336 11.14 26.90 5.01
CA ASN A 336 11.88 27.94 4.31
C ASN A 336 12.37 27.50 2.91
N SER A 337 12.07 26.27 2.46
CA SER A 337 12.49 25.73 1.17
C SER A 337 11.31 25.12 0.42
N LYS A 338 11.20 25.36 -0.89
CA LYS A 338 10.21 24.67 -1.75
C LYS A 338 10.64 23.25 -2.17
N GLU A 339 11.70 22.70 -1.58
CA GLU A 339 12.24 21.38 -1.92
C GLU A 339 11.54 20.26 -1.12
N SER A 340 11.49 19.06 -1.68
CA SER A 340 11.13 17.84 -0.97
C SER A 340 12.35 17.24 -0.26
N VAL A 341 12.14 16.61 0.90
CA VAL A 341 13.19 15.85 1.61
C VAL A 341 12.78 14.39 1.74
N VAL A 342 13.74 13.50 1.51
CA VAL A 342 13.58 12.06 1.70
C VAL A 342 14.29 11.61 2.98
N PHE A 343 13.67 10.74 3.76
CA PHE A 343 14.30 10.09 4.91
C PHE A 343 13.68 8.71 5.18
N GLU A 344 14.42 7.83 5.83
CA GLU A 344 13.90 6.55 6.31
C GLU A 344 13.33 6.70 7.73
N GLY A 345 12.18 6.08 7.98
CA GLY A 345 11.53 6.06 9.28
C GLY A 345 10.82 4.75 9.54
N ARG A 346 10.74 4.37 10.83
CA ARG A 346 9.97 3.21 11.26
C ARG A 346 8.50 3.57 11.38
N VAL A 347 7.66 2.71 10.82
CA VAL A 347 6.20 2.81 10.78
C VAL A 347 5.60 1.58 11.44
N TYR A 348 4.55 1.77 12.22
CA TYR A 348 3.80 0.72 12.87
C TYR A 348 2.51 0.43 12.12
N THR A 349 2.26 -0.85 11.88
CA THR A 349 0.95 -1.32 11.41
C THR A 349 -0.05 -1.39 12.58
N ARG A 350 -1.34 -1.58 12.26
CA ARG A 350 -2.41 -1.81 13.24
C ARG A 350 -2.08 -2.93 14.25
N ASN A 351 -1.38 -3.97 13.79
CA ASN A 351 -0.97 -5.11 14.62
C ASN A 351 0.33 -4.83 15.41
N LYS A 352 0.81 -3.58 15.41
CA LYS A 352 2.07 -3.13 16.03
C LYS A 352 3.32 -3.80 15.43
N GLU A 353 3.21 -4.28 14.20
CA GLU A 353 4.39 -4.73 13.46
C GLU A 353 5.20 -3.51 13.03
N GLU A 354 6.52 -3.55 13.24
CA GLU A 354 7.43 -2.51 12.79
C GLU A 354 7.81 -2.74 11.33
N ARG A 355 7.63 -1.71 10.51
CA ARG A 355 7.99 -1.65 9.10
C ARG A 355 8.96 -0.49 8.89
N ILE A 356 9.87 -0.61 7.94
CA ILE A 356 10.83 0.43 7.57
C ILE A 356 10.38 1.05 6.27
N TRP A 357 10.03 2.34 6.30
CA TRP A 357 9.56 3.06 5.12
C TRP A 357 10.56 4.13 4.70
N THR A 358 10.71 4.31 3.38
CA THR A 358 11.28 5.53 2.80
C THR A 358 10.16 6.56 2.66
N LEU A 359 10.34 7.73 3.27
CA LEU A 359 9.36 8.79 3.38
C LEU A 359 9.86 10.04 2.67
N THR A 360 9.10 10.53 1.68
CA THR A 360 9.33 11.81 1.02
C THR A 360 8.35 12.85 1.56
N LEU A 361 8.85 13.96 2.07
CA LEU A 361 8.06 15.04 2.65
C LEU A 361 8.15 16.31 1.79
N CYS A 362 7.00 16.91 1.54
CA CYS A 362 6.87 18.23 0.90
C CYS A 362 5.97 19.13 1.74
N TYR A 363 6.41 20.36 2.00
CA TYR A 363 5.63 21.35 2.73
C TYR A 363 4.87 22.28 1.78
N VAL A 364 3.61 22.54 2.09
CA VAL A 364 2.77 23.52 1.41
C VAL A 364 2.25 24.51 2.46
N ASP A 365 2.50 25.80 2.22
CA ASP A 365 2.06 26.86 3.11
C ASP A 365 0.57 27.19 2.93
N GLU A 366 0.05 28.11 3.76
CA GLU A 366 -1.36 28.52 3.73
C GLU A 366 -1.77 29.21 2.41
N ARG A 367 -0.84 29.88 1.72
CA ARG A 367 -1.14 30.63 0.48
C ARG A 367 -1.27 29.69 -0.71
N ASP A 368 -0.43 28.66 -0.75
CA ASP A 368 -0.40 27.66 -1.82
C ASP A 368 -1.40 26.51 -1.58
N SER A 369 -1.95 26.38 -0.37
CA SER A 369 -2.98 25.37 -0.07
C SER A 369 -4.37 25.81 -0.52
N TRP A 370 -5.08 24.93 -1.24
CA TRP A 370 -6.41 25.21 -1.79
C TRP A 370 -7.50 25.48 -0.73
N ASP A 371 -7.32 24.96 0.49
CA ASP A 371 -8.23 25.13 1.64
C ASP A 371 -7.67 26.09 2.71
N GLY A 372 -6.54 26.74 2.44
CA GLY A 372 -5.86 27.61 3.40
C GLY A 372 -5.26 26.88 4.62
N ILE A 373 -5.22 25.54 4.62
CA ILE A 373 -4.61 24.79 5.72
C ILE A 373 -3.15 24.47 5.34
N PRO A 374 -2.14 25.02 6.05
CA PRO A 374 -0.75 24.65 5.81
C PRO A 374 -0.58 23.15 6.12
N CYS A 375 0.05 22.41 5.22
CA CYS A 375 0.08 20.96 5.30
C CYS A 375 1.40 20.35 4.80
N PHE A 376 1.64 19.11 5.21
CA PHE A 376 2.69 18.27 4.65
C PHE A 376 2.07 17.20 3.77
N TYR A 377 2.55 17.09 2.54
CA TYR A 377 2.36 15.89 1.74
C TYR A 377 3.50 14.93 2.04
N SER A 378 3.15 13.69 2.33
CA SER A 378 4.09 12.61 2.58
C SER A 378 3.78 11.44 1.66
N MET A 379 4.82 10.94 1.00
CA MET A 379 4.80 9.71 0.22
C MET A 379 5.67 8.66 0.91
N GLY A 380 5.14 7.46 1.12
CA GLY A 380 5.82 6.35 1.79
C GLY A 380 5.91 5.12 0.91
N LEU A 381 7.11 4.52 0.85
CA LEU A 381 7.36 3.20 0.27
C LEU A 381 7.89 2.26 1.34
N ASP A 382 7.30 1.08 1.47
CA ASP A 382 7.78 0.05 2.39
C ASP A 382 9.01 -0.64 1.78
N ILE A 383 10.12 -0.58 2.51
CA ILE A 383 11.40 -1.19 2.12
C ILE A 383 11.85 -2.24 3.15
N THR A 384 10.92 -2.74 3.96
CA THR A 384 11.23 -3.67 5.07
C THR A 384 11.87 -4.95 4.53
N ASP A 385 11.28 -5.54 3.50
CA ASP A 385 11.73 -6.81 2.94
C ASP A 385 13.09 -6.65 2.25
N GLU A 386 13.29 -5.55 1.52
CA GLU A 386 14.57 -5.17 0.92
C GLU A 386 15.64 -5.01 1.98
N ARG A 387 15.36 -4.26 3.06
CA ARG A 387 16.29 -4.07 4.17
C ARG A 387 16.62 -5.38 4.89
N GLN A 388 15.64 -6.27 5.07
CA GLN A 388 15.88 -7.59 5.65
C GLN A 388 16.72 -8.49 4.73
N LYS A 389 16.46 -8.47 3.42
CA LYS A 389 17.27 -9.20 2.42
C LYS A 389 18.71 -8.71 2.42
N ILE A 390 18.92 -7.39 2.41
CA ILE A 390 20.25 -6.78 2.48
C ILE A 390 20.97 -7.18 3.76
N LYS A 391 20.32 -7.07 4.93
CA LYS A 391 20.91 -7.52 6.20
C LYS A 391 21.28 -9.00 6.19
N THR A 392 20.41 -9.84 5.62
CA THR A 392 20.66 -11.29 5.51
C THR A 392 21.85 -11.57 4.59
N LEU A 393 21.95 -10.86 3.47
CA LEU A 393 23.04 -11.02 2.53
C LEU A 393 24.36 -10.50 3.08
N GLN A 394 24.33 -9.37 3.79
CA GLN A 394 25.47 -8.86 4.54
C GLN A 394 25.94 -9.90 5.58
N HIS A 395 25.01 -10.48 6.34
CA HIS A 395 25.34 -11.53 7.31
C HIS A 395 25.93 -12.80 6.68
N LYS A 396 25.46 -13.17 5.48
CA LYS A 396 26.04 -14.27 4.69
C LYS A 396 27.41 -13.89 4.12
N ALA A 397 27.62 -12.62 3.77
CA ALA A 397 28.85 -12.13 3.20
C ALA A 397 29.98 -12.05 4.23
N GLU A 398 29.65 -11.79 5.50
CA GLU A 398 30.56 -11.68 6.66
C GLU A 398 31.00 -13.03 7.25
N LYS A 399 30.29 -14.13 6.90
CA LYS A 399 30.52 -15.46 7.49
C LYS A 399 31.20 -16.45 6.56
N ASP A 400 31.95 -17.37 7.15
CA ASP A 400 32.46 -18.57 6.46
C ASP A 400 31.31 -19.54 6.19
N ALA A 401 31.22 -20.02 4.95
CA ALA A 401 30.07 -20.80 4.49
C ALA A 401 30.00 -22.19 5.13
N LEU A 402 31.14 -22.75 5.53
CA LEU A 402 31.20 -24.07 6.15
C LEU A 402 30.90 -23.99 7.65
N THR A 403 31.54 -23.05 8.34
CA THR A 403 31.59 -23.04 9.81
C THR A 403 30.63 -22.05 10.47
N GLY A 404 30.09 -21.08 9.72
CA GLY A 404 29.11 -20.10 10.21
C GLY A 404 29.65 -19.05 11.20
N ILE A 405 30.94 -19.09 11.51
CA ILE A 405 31.70 -18.02 12.18
C ILE A 405 32.18 -16.98 11.16
N TYR A 406 32.86 -15.92 11.60
CA TYR A 406 33.32 -14.87 10.68
C TYR A 406 34.31 -15.43 9.66
N ASN A 407 34.27 -14.89 8.43
CA ASN A 407 35.32 -15.17 7.45
C ASN A 407 36.55 -14.28 7.71
N ARG A 408 37.61 -14.50 6.92
CA ARG A 408 38.87 -13.76 7.01
C ARG A 408 38.68 -12.23 7.04
N SER A 409 37.98 -11.69 6.04
CA SER A 409 37.80 -10.24 5.89
C SER A 409 37.08 -9.63 7.10
N GLU A 410 35.98 -10.27 7.54
CA GLU A 410 35.22 -9.74 8.67
C GLU A 410 35.97 -9.89 10.01
N THR A 411 36.70 -10.99 10.20
CA THR A 411 37.53 -11.20 11.39
C THR A 411 38.58 -10.10 11.53
N GLU A 412 39.27 -9.79 10.44
CA GLU A 412 40.25 -8.72 10.37
C GLU A 412 39.62 -7.35 10.66
N ASN A 413 38.46 -7.06 10.05
CA ASN A 413 37.74 -5.80 10.28
C ASN A 413 37.34 -5.62 11.75
N GLN A 414 36.76 -6.65 12.38
CA GLN A 414 36.33 -6.60 13.79
C GLN A 414 37.48 -6.34 14.75
N ILE A 415 38.65 -6.94 14.48
CA ILE A 415 39.84 -6.75 15.31
C ILE A 415 40.44 -5.35 15.10
N LYS A 416 40.56 -4.90 13.84
CA LYS A 416 41.01 -3.53 13.52
C LYS A 416 40.12 -2.47 14.17
N ASN A 417 38.80 -2.62 14.07
CA ASN A 417 37.85 -1.69 14.68
C ASN A 417 38.02 -1.63 16.21
N PHE A 418 38.18 -2.78 16.87
CA PHE A 418 38.43 -2.80 18.31
C PHE A 418 39.72 -2.06 18.69
N ILE A 419 40.82 -2.30 17.97
CA ILE A 419 42.10 -1.65 18.23
C ILE A 419 41.99 -0.13 18.06
N ILE A 420 41.30 0.34 17.02
CA ILE A 420 41.09 1.77 16.75
C ILE A 420 40.23 2.43 17.83
N GLU A 421 39.12 1.79 18.20
CA GLU A 421 38.15 2.36 19.16
C GLU A 421 38.62 2.28 20.62
N HIS A 422 39.45 1.28 20.97
CA HIS A 422 39.79 0.94 22.35
C HIS A 422 41.30 0.87 22.56
N HIS A 423 41.98 2.01 22.33
CA HIS A 423 43.44 2.09 22.34
C HIS A 423 44.09 1.72 23.70
N ASP A 424 43.37 1.91 24.81
CA ASP A 424 43.84 1.62 26.18
C ASP A 424 43.40 0.24 26.71
N SER A 425 42.59 -0.50 25.94
CA SER A 425 42.15 -1.84 26.33
C SER A 425 43.23 -2.89 26.05
N LYS A 426 43.13 -4.03 26.75
CA LYS A 426 43.97 -5.20 26.45
C LYS A 426 43.16 -6.25 25.71
N GLY A 427 43.82 -6.98 24.83
CA GLY A 427 43.23 -8.09 24.08
C GLY A 427 44.22 -9.24 23.90
N ALA A 428 43.73 -10.37 23.41
CA ALA A 428 44.59 -11.50 23.02
C ALA A 428 44.10 -12.10 21.70
N LEU A 429 45.01 -12.19 20.73
CA LEU A 429 44.81 -12.87 19.46
C LEU A 429 45.32 -14.30 19.58
N PHE A 430 44.48 -15.26 19.23
CA PHE A 430 44.79 -16.67 19.17
C PHE A 430 44.76 -17.08 17.70
N MET A 431 45.85 -17.65 17.22
CA MET A 431 45.92 -18.38 15.96
C MET A 431 45.82 -19.87 16.28
N ILE A 432 44.85 -20.56 15.70
CA ILE A 432 44.55 -21.95 16.00
C ILE A 432 44.60 -22.75 14.70
N ASP A 433 45.38 -23.82 14.68
CA ASP A 433 45.50 -24.73 13.55
C ASP A 433 45.19 -26.16 13.98
N THR A 434 44.47 -26.89 13.13
CA THR A 434 44.04 -28.26 13.44
C THR A 434 45.15 -29.25 13.11
N ASP A 435 45.67 -29.94 14.12
CA ASP A 435 46.80 -30.83 13.91
C ASP A 435 46.42 -32.02 13.03
N ASN A 436 47.27 -32.29 12.03
CA ASN A 436 47.13 -33.40 11.09
C ASN A 436 45.81 -33.38 10.28
N PHE A 437 45.19 -32.21 10.07
CA PHE A 437 43.92 -32.10 9.33
C PHE A 437 43.95 -32.73 7.92
N LYS A 438 45.07 -32.58 7.20
CA LYS A 438 45.26 -33.25 5.90
C LYS A 438 45.11 -34.77 5.99
N GLN A 439 45.66 -35.38 7.04
CA GLN A 439 45.54 -36.83 7.25
C GLN A 439 44.09 -37.24 7.53
N ILE A 440 43.32 -36.40 8.24
CA ILE A 440 41.87 -36.62 8.46
C ILE A 440 41.14 -36.62 7.11
N ASN A 441 41.39 -35.62 6.25
CA ASN A 441 40.80 -35.56 4.92
C ASN A 441 41.20 -36.76 4.04
N ASP A 442 42.47 -37.13 4.06
CA ASP A 442 43.00 -38.22 3.23
C ASP A 442 42.46 -39.59 3.69
N THR A 443 42.17 -39.76 4.99
CA THR A 443 41.72 -41.05 5.57
C THR A 443 40.20 -41.19 5.61
N LEU A 444 39.47 -40.12 5.93
CA LEU A 444 38.03 -40.14 6.18
C LEU A 444 37.21 -39.37 5.14
N GLY A 445 37.88 -38.71 4.19
CA GLY A 445 37.27 -37.89 3.14
C GLY A 445 36.99 -36.46 3.57
N HIS A 446 36.84 -35.56 2.58
CA HIS A 446 36.61 -34.14 2.79
C HIS A 446 35.34 -33.82 3.60
N ILE A 447 34.29 -34.64 3.51
CA ILE A 447 33.06 -34.46 4.29
C ILE A 447 33.33 -34.61 5.80
N ALA A 448 34.20 -35.54 6.18
CA ALA A 448 34.58 -35.72 7.58
C ALA A 448 35.45 -34.56 8.08
N GLY A 449 36.36 -34.04 7.24
CA GLY A 449 37.10 -32.82 7.56
C GLY A 449 36.20 -31.60 7.73
N ASP A 450 35.22 -31.43 6.84
CA ASP A 450 34.23 -30.36 6.92
C ASP A 450 33.42 -30.42 8.23
N MET A 451 33.01 -31.62 8.65
CA MET A 451 32.37 -31.85 9.95
C MET A 451 33.28 -31.47 11.12
N VAL A 452 34.56 -31.85 11.09
CA VAL A 452 35.54 -31.51 12.14
C VAL A 452 35.66 -30.00 12.29
N LEU A 453 35.79 -29.27 11.18
CA LEU A 453 35.89 -27.81 11.19
C LEU A 453 34.60 -27.15 11.73
N GLY A 454 33.43 -27.67 11.37
CA GLY A 454 32.14 -27.18 11.87
C GLY A 454 31.96 -27.37 13.39
N GLU A 455 32.34 -28.53 13.92
CA GLU A 455 32.28 -28.81 15.36
C GLU A 455 33.31 -28.00 16.15
N MET A 456 34.53 -27.82 15.62
CA MET A 456 35.54 -26.96 16.24
C MET A 456 35.07 -25.51 16.31
N ALA A 457 34.51 -24.96 15.23
CA ALA A 457 33.95 -23.62 15.23
C ALA A 457 32.81 -23.45 16.23
N THR A 458 31.93 -24.46 16.33
CA THR A 458 30.83 -24.48 17.31
C THR A 458 31.35 -24.52 18.74
N ALA A 459 32.38 -25.32 19.01
CA ALA A 459 33.04 -25.42 20.31
C ALA A 459 33.71 -24.09 20.69
N MET A 460 34.46 -23.47 19.78
CA MET A 460 35.06 -22.14 20.00
C MET A 460 34.02 -21.11 20.39
N LYS A 461 32.94 -21.01 19.61
CA LYS A 461 31.87 -20.03 19.83
C LYS A 461 31.17 -20.21 21.18
N LYS A 462 31.00 -21.45 21.65
CA LYS A 462 30.43 -21.75 22.98
C LYS A 462 31.38 -21.42 24.14
N LYS A 463 32.69 -21.40 23.88
CA LYS A 463 33.74 -21.20 24.91
C LYS A 463 34.19 -19.75 25.06
N VAL A 464 33.90 -18.90 24.08
CA VAL A 464 34.18 -17.46 24.14
C VAL A 464 32.92 -16.66 24.42
N ARG A 465 33.07 -15.36 24.72
CA ARG A 465 31.92 -14.47 24.93
C ARG A 465 31.37 -14.02 23.59
N ASP A 466 30.08 -13.66 23.53
CA ASP A 466 29.47 -13.10 22.32
C ASP A 466 30.14 -11.78 21.87
N SER A 467 30.83 -11.07 22.77
CA SER A 467 31.61 -9.88 22.45
C SER A 467 32.93 -10.16 21.73
N ASP A 468 33.49 -11.36 21.90
CA ASP A 468 34.79 -11.75 21.34
C ASP A 468 34.66 -12.09 19.85
N VAL A 469 35.76 -12.00 19.10
CA VAL A 469 35.77 -12.31 17.66
C VAL A 469 36.18 -13.76 17.47
N VAL A 470 35.44 -14.51 16.65
CA VAL A 470 35.81 -15.87 16.21
C VAL A 470 35.64 -15.94 14.71
N GLY A 471 36.68 -16.38 14.00
CA GLY A 471 36.60 -16.54 12.56
C GLY A 471 37.58 -17.55 11.97
N ARG A 472 37.35 -17.91 10.71
CA ARG A 472 38.16 -18.84 9.94
C ARG A 472 38.91 -18.10 8.84
N ILE A 473 40.23 -18.28 8.81
CA ILE A 473 41.12 -17.53 7.91
C ILE A 473 41.33 -18.26 6.58
N GLY A 474 41.31 -19.58 6.61
CA GLY A 474 41.41 -20.44 5.44
C GLY A 474 41.75 -21.86 5.86
N GLY A 475 41.40 -22.86 5.05
CA GLY A 475 41.72 -24.27 5.35
C GLY A 475 41.25 -24.69 6.75
N ASP A 476 42.19 -25.05 7.61
CA ASP A 476 42.04 -25.49 8.99
C ASP A 476 42.47 -24.45 10.04
N GLU A 477 42.68 -23.21 9.61
CA GLU A 477 43.14 -22.10 10.44
C GLU A 477 41.98 -21.23 10.95
N PHE A 478 41.97 -21.02 12.26
CA PHE A 478 41.00 -20.21 12.97
C PHE A 478 41.68 -19.09 13.76
N ILE A 479 40.98 -17.98 13.92
CA ILE A 479 41.35 -16.88 14.80
C ILE A 479 40.30 -16.68 15.88
N ILE A 480 40.77 -16.47 17.10
CA ILE A 480 39.97 -15.91 18.18
C ILE A 480 40.62 -14.61 18.65
N PHE A 481 39.85 -13.55 18.82
CA PHE A 481 40.31 -12.34 19.48
C PHE A 481 39.46 -12.04 20.71
N MET A 482 40.06 -12.23 21.89
CA MET A 482 39.44 -11.92 23.17
C MET A 482 39.56 -10.43 23.46
N LYS A 483 38.42 -9.78 23.66
CA LYS A 483 38.35 -8.33 23.96
C LYS A 483 38.38 -8.10 25.46
N ASN A 484 39.00 -6.98 25.87
CA ASN A 484 38.99 -6.48 27.24
C ASN A 484 39.43 -7.52 28.28
N ILE A 485 40.59 -8.16 28.05
CA ILE A 485 41.20 -9.07 29.03
C ILE A 485 41.84 -8.27 30.16
N THR A 486 41.89 -8.84 31.37
CA THR A 486 42.48 -8.15 32.53
C THR A 486 43.98 -8.44 32.62
N SER A 487 44.37 -9.69 32.32
CA SER A 487 45.75 -10.16 32.37
C SER A 487 46.04 -11.23 31.30
N HIS A 488 47.33 -11.47 31.02
CA HIS A 488 47.75 -12.55 30.10
C HIS A 488 47.31 -13.95 30.60
N LEU A 489 47.15 -14.13 31.92
CA LEU A 489 46.62 -15.37 32.50
C LEU A 489 45.20 -15.69 32.04
N ASP A 490 44.40 -14.67 31.66
CA ASP A 490 43.05 -14.90 31.12
C ASP A 490 43.13 -15.58 29.75
N ALA A 491 44.14 -15.21 28.94
CA ALA A 491 44.37 -15.80 27.64
C ALA A 491 44.90 -17.24 27.76
N GLU A 492 45.86 -17.48 28.65
CA GLU A 492 46.41 -18.83 28.92
C GLU A 492 45.33 -19.79 29.43
N LYS A 493 44.51 -19.37 30.41
CA LYS A 493 43.37 -20.17 30.88
C LYS A 493 42.39 -20.52 29.76
N LYS A 494 42.13 -19.58 28.84
CA LYS A 494 41.25 -19.84 27.70
C LYS A 494 41.90 -20.80 26.70
N ALA A 495 43.21 -20.68 26.46
CA ALA A 495 43.96 -21.59 25.61
C ALA A 495 43.88 -23.04 26.12
N GLU A 496 44.12 -23.24 27.42
CA GLU A 496 44.01 -24.54 28.08
C GLU A 496 42.60 -25.11 27.99
N GLU A 497 41.57 -24.27 28.16
CA GLU A 497 40.19 -24.70 28.04
C GLU A 497 39.84 -25.13 26.61
N LEU A 498 40.27 -24.37 25.60
CA LEU A 498 40.05 -24.69 24.18
C LEU A 498 40.78 -25.97 23.79
N GLN A 499 42.06 -26.11 24.16
CA GLN A 499 42.87 -27.30 23.90
C GLN A 499 42.22 -28.56 24.49
N LYS A 500 41.81 -28.52 25.76
CA LYS A 500 41.08 -29.64 26.40
C LYS A 500 39.76 -29.92 25.70
N THR A 501 39.04 -28.89 25.27
CA THR A 501 37.75 -29.04 24.58
C THR A 501 37.94 -29.74 23.23
N PHE A 502 38.95 -29.37 22.44
CA PHE A 502 39.20 -29.99 21.14
C PHE A 502 39.68 -31.44 21.28
N ALA A 503 40.57 -31.71 22.24
CA ALA A 503 41.09 -33.07 22.49
C ALA A 503 39.98 -34.07 22.84
N HIS A 504 38.88 -33.62 23.44
CA HIS A 504 37.74 -34.44 23.85
C HIS A 504 36.49 -34.27 22.97
N LEU A 505 36.59 -33.54 21.85
CA LEU A 505 35.42 -33.11 21.06
C LEU A 505 34.64 -34.29 20.47
N PHE A 506 35.33 -35.38 20.12
CA PHE A 506 34.76 -36.55 19.44
C PHE A 506 34.77 -37.84 20.29
N ASP A 507 35.03 -37.74 21.60
CA ASP A 507 35.14 -38.91 22.49
C ASP A 507 33.87 -39.77 22.60
N LYS A 508 32.72 -39.19 22.25
CA LYS A 508 31.40 -39.85 22.31
C LYS A 508 30.99 -40.54 21.01
N GLU A 509 31.77 -40.38 19.94
CA GLU A 509 31.47 -40.96 18.63
C GLU A 509 31.90 -42.43 18.52
N LYS A 510 31.21 -43.20 17.68
CA LYS A 510 31.50 -44.63 17.47
C LYS A 510 32.86 -44.87 16.82
N SER A 511 33.35 -43.89 16.07
CA SER A 511 34.69 -43.87 15.47
C SER A 511 35.58 -42.95 16.30
N LYS A 512 36.69 -43.47 16.82
CA LYS A 512 37.66 -42.67 17.60
C LYS A 512 38.44 -41.75 16.66
N ILE A 513 37.93 -40.54 16.44
CA ILE A 513 38.67 -39.46 15.77
C ILE A 513 39.36 -38.64 16.84
N GLN A 514 40.69 -38.66 16.89
CA GLN A 514 41.45 -37.82 17.80
C GLN A 514 41.84 -36.54 17.07
N VAL A 515 41.27 -35.41 17.50
CA VAL A 515 41.55 -34.08 16.95
C VAL A 515 42.24 -33.26 18.02
N THR A 516 43.42 -32.74 17.72
CA THR A 516 44.14 -31.79 18.56
C THR A 516 44.39 -30.52 17.78
N SER A 517 44.77 -29.44 18.47
CA SER A 517 45.11 -28.18 17.83
C SER A 517 46.40 -27.61 18.40
N SER A 518 47.15 -26.94 17.55
CA SER A 518 48.24 -26.07 17.96
C SER A 518 47.74 -24.62 18.04
N ILE A 519 48.13 -23.89 19.09
CA ILE A 519 47.64 -22.53 19.35
C ILE A 519 48.81 -21.56 19.55
N GLY A 520 48.85 -20.48 18.78
CA GLY A 520 49.76 -19.35 18.99
C GLY A 520 49.01 -18.14 19.53
N ILE A 521 49.55 -17.46 20.55
CA ILE A 521 48.88 -16.34 21.22
C ILE A 521 49.75 -15.08 21.17
N ALA A 522 49.17 -13.96 20.76
CA ALA A 522 49.79 -12.63 20.84
C ALA A 522 48.89 -11.67 21.64
N LEU A 523 49.48 -10.89 22.54
CA LEU A 523 48.78 -10.00 23.45
C LEU A 523 48.75 -8.56 22.92
N TYR A 524 47.57 -7.96 22.84
CA TYR A 524 47.43 -6.52 22.57
C TYR A 524 47.43 -5.72 23.88
N PRO A 525 48.16 -4.59 23.98
CA PRO A 525 49.07 -4.02 22.97
C PRO A 525 50.53 -4.49 23.08
N LYS A 526 50.86 -5.44 23.97
CA LYS A 526 52.24 -5.83 24.31
C LYS A 526 53.04 -6.40 23.12
N ASP A 527 52.42 -7.26 22.33
CA ASP A 527 53.03 -8.05 21.27
C ASP A 527 52.65 -7.53 19.87
N GLY A 528 52.03 -6.34 19.77
CA GLY A 528 51.66 -5.69 18.52
C GLY A 528 50.59 -4.61 18.70
N HIS A 529 50.66 -3.56 17.88
CA HIS A 529 49.75 -2.40 17.94
C HIS A 529 48.71 -2.37 16.81
N ASN A 530 48.82 -3.27 15.83
CA ASN A 530 47.86 -3.42 14.74
C ASN A 530 47.63 -4.91 14.43
N PHE A 531 46.61 -5.18 13.61
CA PHE A 531 46.25 -6.56 13.26
C PHE A 531 47.41 -7.34 12.63
N LEU A 532 48.17 -6.73 11.72
CA LEU A 532 49.26 -7.41 10.99
C LEU A 532 50.38 -7.85 11.93
N GLU A 533 50.78 -6.99 12.88
CA GLU A 533 51.79 -7.32 13.89
C GLU A 533 51.32 -8.44 14.83
N LEU A 534 50.09 -8.34 15.34
CA LEU A 534 49.52 -9.37 16.20
C LEU A 534 49.39 -10.70 15.45
N TYR A 535 48.94 -10.68 14.20
CA TYR A 535 48.83 -11.85 13.33
C TYR A 535 50.20 -12.50 13.13
N ALA A 536 51.21 -11.73 12.74
CA ALA A 536 52.56 -12.24 12.49
C ALA A 536 53.20 -12.83 13.76
N ASN A 537 52.99 -12.21 14.92
CA ASN A 537 53.55 -12.70 16.18
C ASN A 537 52.78 -13.92 16.74
N ALA A 538 51.45 -13.97 16.56
CA ALA A 538 50.66 -15.15 16.87
C ALA A 538 51.03 -16.34 15.97
N ASP A 539 51.30 -16.10 14.68
CA ASP A 539 51.75 -17.12 13.73
C ASP A 539 53.12 -17.71 14.10
N LYS A 540 54.08 -16.86 14.49
CA LYS A 540 55.39 -17.31 15.04
C LYS A 540 55.21 -18.20 16.27
N ALA A 541 54.30 -17.82 17.18
CA ALA A 541 54.00 -18.62 18.36
C ALA A 541 53.32 -19.96 18.00
N LEU A 542 52.42 -19.96 17.02
CA LEU A 542 51.78 -21.16 16.51
C LEU A 542 52.80 -22.13 15.90
N TYR A 543 53.73 -21.62 15.10
CA TYR A 543 54.81 -22.43 14.52
C TYR A 543 55.65 -23.11 15.60
N GLN A 544 56.00 -22.39 16.67
CA GLN A 544 56.69 -22.96 17.83
C GLN A 544 55.86 -24.06 18.51
N ALA A 545 54.54 -23.87 18.66
CA ALA A 545 53.64 -24.90 19.18
C ALA A 545 53.66 -26.18 18.32
N LYS A 546 53.69 -26.04 16.98
CA LYS A 546 53.78 -27.18 16.05
C LYS A 546 55.10 -27.94 16.18
N ILE A 547 56.23 -27.26 16.40
CA ILE A 547 57.54 -27.90 16.56
C ILE A 547 57.67 -28.57 17.94
N GLN A 548 57.08 -28.01 18.99
CA GLN A 548 57.14 -28.56 20.36
C GLN A 548 56.27 -29.81 20.58
N GLY A 549 55.87 -30.48 19.50
CA GLY A 549 55.13 -31.75 19.56
C GLY A 549 53.63 -31.63 19.29
N LYS A 550 53.14 -30.46 18.84
CA LYS A 550 51.72 -30.17 18.58
C LYS A 550 50.85 -30.30 19.84
N ASN A 551 49.53 -30.19 19.71
CA ASN A 551 48.58 -30.27 20.82
C ASN A 551 49.03 -29.44 22.03
N THR A 552 49.38 -28.18 21.81
CA THR A 552 49.86 -27.26 22.85
C THR A 552 49.56 -25.81 22.45
N TYR A 553 49.74 -24.89 23.39
CA TYR A 553 49.69 -23.47 23.13
C TYR A 553 51.01 -22.79 23.47
N ILE A 554 51.34 -21.72 22.75
CA ILE A 554 52.51 -20.88 23.03
C ILE A 554 52.06 -19.42 23.04
N VAL A 555 52.41 -18.71 24.10
CA VAL A 555 52.29 -17.25 24.16
C VAL A 555 53.55 -16.64 23.57
N TYR A 556 53.37 -15.71 22.63
CA TYR A 556 54.47 -15.03 21.98
C TYR A 556 55.40 -14.37 23.00
N ASN A 557 56.69 -14.58 22.80
CA ASN A 557 57.73 -13.92 23.55
C ASN A 557 58.92 -13.68 22.62
N GLU A 558 59.29 -12.42 22.47
CA GLU A 558 60.32 -11.95 21.56
C GLU A 558 61.67 -12.69 21.73
N LYS A 559 62.03 -13.06 22.97
CA LYS A 559 63.31 -13.72 23.26
C LYS A 559 63.35 -15.19 22.83
N SER A 560 62.23 -15.93 22.93
CA SER A 560 62.17 -17.36 22.60
C SER A 560 61.79 -17.59 21.14
N CYS A 561 60.99 -16.71 20.54
CA CYS A 561 60.47 -16.90 19.19
C CYS A 561 61.41 -16.35 18.09
N ASN A 562 62.34 -15.42 18.39
CA ASN A 562 63.26 -14.86 17.40
C ASN A 562 64.57 -15.65 17.21
N GLN A 563 64.90 -16.64 18.06
CA GLN A 563 66.19 -17.36 18.01
C GLN A 563 66.40 -18.29 16.80
N GLN A 564 65.43 -18.44 15.89
CA GLN A 564 65.54 -19.28 14.69
C GLN A 564 64.88 -18.62 13.47
N SER A 565 65.10 -17.33 13.29
CA SER A 565 64.49 -16.53 12.22
C SER A 565 65.32 -16.49 10.93
N ILE A 566 65.59 -17.65 10.29
CA ILE A 566 66.00 -17.68 8.86
C ILE A 566 65.46 -18.97 8.20
N THR A 567 64.85 -18.82 7.01
CA THR A 567 64.37 -19.85 6.03
C THR A 567 63.05 -20.59 6.30
N ALA A 568 61.93 -20.04 5.79
CA ALA A 568 61.05 -20.69 4.80
C ALA A 568 59.74 -19.88 4.56
N TYR A 569 59.82 -18.86 3.69
CA TYR A 569 58.68 -18.52 2.84
C TYR A 569 58.62 -19.56 1.72
N SER A 570 57.70 -20.52 1.82
CA SER A 570 57.07 -21.23 0.70
C SER A 570 56.00 -22.15 1.29
N SER A 571 54.72 -22.09 0.92
CA SER A 571 54.16 -21.71 -0.38
C SER A 571 52.63 -21.65 -0.30
N LEU A 572 52.04 -20.49 -0.59
CA LEU A 572 50.89 -20.33 -1.50
C LEU A 572 50.49 -18.84 -1.60
N GLY A 573 50.72 -18.26 -2.78
CA GLY A 573 50.13 -16.99 -3.22
C GLY A 573 51.05 -15.78 -3.08
N ALA A 574 51.70 -15.39 -4.18
CA ALA A 574 52.54 -14.20 -4.28
C ALA A 574 51.73 -12.90 -4.06
N THR A 575 52.23 -12.04 -3.18
CA THR A 575 51.88 -10.62 -3.13
C THR A 575 53.17 -9.80 -3.18
N ILE A 576 53.43 -9.21 -4.34
CA ILE A 576 54.41 -8.15 -4.53
C ILE A 576 53.61 -6.85 -4.49
N ASP A 577 53.85 -6.11 -3.41
CA ASP A 577 54.08 -4.66 -3.37
C ASP A 577 53.11 -3.73 -4.13
N SER A 578 52.12 -3.20 -3.40
CA SER A 578 51.88 -1.75 -3.36
C SER A 578 51.02 -1.37 -2.15
N GLN A 579 51.67 -1.28 -0.98
CA GLN A 579 51.13 -0.51 0.14
C GLN A 579 51.36 0.98 -0.14
N GLN A 580 50.33 1.71 -0.58
CA GLN A 580 50.24 3.14 -0.32
C GLN A 580 48.84 3.51 0.18
N SER A 581 48.79 3.75 1.49
CA SER A 581 48.00 4.78 2.17
C SER A 581 46.61 5.12 1.61
N TYR A 582 45.57 4.53 2.19
CA TYR A 582 44.35 5.26 2.53
C TYR A 582 43.83 4.74 3.87
N SER A 583 44.36 5.32 4.94
CA SER A 583 43.66 5.38 6.22
C SER A 583 42.54 6.42 6.08
N GLU A 584 41.29 6.02 6.29
CA GLU A 584 40.32 6.71 7.17
C GLU A 584 38.90 6.14 7.00
N THR A 585 38.26 5.89 8.15
CA THR A 585 36.85 5.54 8.36
C THR A 585 36.37 4.12 8.00
N SER A 586 36.38 3.28 9.03
CA SER A 586 35.72 1.99 9.19
C SER A 586 34.19 2.09 9.13
N VAL A 587 33.64 2.14 7.91
CA VAL A 587 32.23 1.91 7.64
C VAL A 587 32.14 0.71 6.71
N SER A 588 31.25 -0.25 7.00
CA SER A 588 30.93 -1.33 6.04
C SER A 588 30.70 -0.70 4.68
N LEU A 589 31.39 -1.15 3.63
CA LEU A 589 31.29 -0.57 2.29
C LEU A 589 29.84 -0.47 1.81
N ALA A 590 29.00 -1.41 2.26
CA ALA A 590 27.56 -1.42 2.01
C ALA A 590 26.86 -0.25 2.71
N ASP A 591 27.13 -0.04 4.00
CA ASP A 591 26.58 1.06 4.79
C ASP A 591 27.09 2.42 4.27
N TYR A 592 28.34 2.45 3.79
CA TYR A 592 28.93 3.63 3.17
C TYR A 592 28.29 3.93 1.79
N ALA A 593 28.13 2.92 0.93
CA ALA A 593 27.42 3.04 -0.33
C ALA A 593 25.97 3.51 -0.11
N PHE A 594 25.28 2.95 0.89
CA PHE A 594 23.96 3.41 1.32
C PHE A 594 23.97 4.87 1.75
N ARG A 595 24.92 5.29 2.59
CA ARG A 595 25.04 6.68 3.04
C ARG A 595 25.32 7.62 1.87
N ILE A 596 26.21 7.26 0.95
CA ILE A 596 26.50 8.06 -0.25
C ILE A 596 25.24 8.22 -1.10
N LEU A 597 24.53 7.13 -1.39
CA LEU A 597 23.32 7.18 -2.23
C LEU A 597 22.19 7.99 -1.59
N PHE A 598 22.06 7.97 -0.27
CA PHE A 598 21.01 8.74 0.44
C PHE A 598 21.38 10.18 0.79
N GLN A 599 22.67 10.49 1.01
CA GLN A 599 23.10 11.84 1.40
C GLN A 599 23.36 12.75 0.20
N ASN A 600 23.68 12.18 -0.96
CA ASN A 600 23.93 12.97 -2.17
C ASN A 600 22.61 13.31 -2.87
N LYS A 601 22.44 14.60 -3.19
CA LYS A 601 21.30 15.08 -3.98
C LYS A 601 21.33 14.59 -5.44
N ASP A 602 22.53 14.28 -5.96
CA ASP A 602 22.73 13.77 -7.32
C ASP A 602 23.14 12.29 -7.30
N LEU A 603 22.25 11.44 -7.82
CA LEU A 603 22.49 10.01 -7.97
C LEU A 603 23.71 9.72 -8.85
N LYS A 604 23.95 10.53 -9.90
CA LYS A 604 25.03 10.26 -10.84
C LYS A 604 26.38 10.35 -10.15
N THR A 605 26.56 11.38 -9.34
CA THR A 605 27.75 11.56 -8.50
C THR A 605 27.88 10.42 -7.48
N ALA A 606 26.78 10.03 -6.82
CA ALA A 606 26.78 8.95 -5.83
C ALA A 606 27.19 7.60 -6.40
N VAL A 607 26.65 7.21 -7.55
CA VAL A 607 26.97 5.94 -8.22
C VAL A 607 28.43 5.91 -8.67
N ASN A 608 28.93 6.99 -9.28
CA ASN A 608 30.33 7.07 -9.68
C ASN A 608 31.30 6.96 -8.50
N LEU A 609 30.98 7.61 -7.36
CA LEU A 609 31.77 7.47 -6.14
C LEU A 609 31.79 6.03 -5.63
N ILE A 610 30.65 5.32 -5.67
CA ILE A 610 30.61 3.91 -5.26
C ILE A 610 31.48 3.07 -6.16
N LEU A 611 31.38 3.21 -7.49
CA LEU A 611 32.21 2.48 -8.44
C LEU A 611 33.70 2.77 -8.26
N GLU A 612 34.05 4.03 -7.98
CA GLU A 612 35.42 4.43 -7.69
C GLU A 612 35.95 3.75 -6.43
N ILE A 613 35.20 3.80 -5.33
CA ILE A 613 35.65 3.23 -4.05
C ILE A 613 35.76 1.72 -4.15
N THR A 614 34.77 1.05 -4.75
CA THR A 614 34.76 -0.40 -4.88
C THR A 614 35.83 -0.86 -5.85
N GLY A 615 36.00 -0.12 -6.95
CA GLY A 615 37.05 -0.33 -7.92
C GLY A 615 38.46 -0.24 -7.32
N LYS A 616 38.73 0.84 -6.57
CA LYS A 616 40.00 1.04 -5.84
C LYS A 616 40.23 0.01 -4.74
N ARG A 617 39.21 -0.37 -3.98
CA ARG A 617 39.36 -1.31 -2.86
C ARG A 617 39.75 -2.71 -3.32
N TYR A 618 39.18 -3.17 -4.42
CA TYR A 618 39.46 -4.50 -4.96
C TYR A 618 40.54 -4.50 -6.03
N ASP A 619 41.10 -3.33 -6.35
CA ASP A 619 42.15 -3.16 -7.36
C ASP A 619 41.77 -3.86 -8.68
N VAL A 620 40.59 -3.51 -9.20
CA VAL A 620 40.13 -3.96 -10.52
C VAL A 620 40.46 -2.92 -11.58
N SER A 621 40.65 -3.35 -12.83
CA SER A 621 40.96 -2.42 -13.92
C SER A 621 39.78 -1.49 -14.24
N ARG A 622 38.54 -2.00 -14.17
CA ARG A 622 37.33 -1.24 -14.48
C ARG A 622 36.15 -1.72 -13.66
N ALA A 623 35.30 -0.78 -13.22
CA ALA A 623 34.02 -1.05 -12.57
C ALA A 623 32.92 -0.28 -13.30
N TYR A 624 31.81 -0.92 -13.64
CA TYR A 624 30.82 -0.32 -14.53
C TYR A 624 29.40 -0.84 -14.30
N ILE A 625 28.43 -0.15 -14.90
CA ILE A 625 27.01 -0.50 -14.87
C ILE A 625 26.44 -0.39 -16.28
N PHE A 626 25.81 -1.46 -16.73
CA PHE A 626 24.96 -1.47 -17.91
C PHE A 626 23.49 -1.42 -17.50
N GLU A 627 22.74 -0.52 -18.13
CA GLU A 627 21.28 -0.44 -17.99
C GLU A 627 20.61 -0.89 -19.30
N THR A 628 19.57 -1.71 -19.16
CA THR A 628 18.73 -2.12 -20.28
C THR A 628 17.84 -0.96 -20.72
N MET A 629 17.77 -0.71 -22.03
CA MET A 629 16.95 0.34 -22.64
C MET A 629 15.46 -0.03 -22.59
N THR A 630 14.59 0.94 -22.88
CA THR A 630 13.12 0.76 -22.81
C THR A 630 12.57 -0.31 -23.75
N ASP A 631 13.29 -0.64 -24.82
CA ASP A 631 12.94 -1.70 -25.77
C ASP A 631 13.22 -3.12 -25.24
N LYS A 632 13.95 -3.24 -24.12
CA LYS A 632 14.38 -4.50 -23.50
C LYS A 632 15.30 -5.38 -24.34
N GLU A 633 15.77 -4.89 -25.49
CA GLU A 633 16.67 -5.63 -26.41
C GLU A 633 18.07 -5.03 -26.46
N HIS A 634 18.22 -3.76 -26.06
CA HIS A 634 19.51 -3.07 -26.05
C HIS A 634 19.95 -2.69 -24.64
N CYS A 635 21.26 -2.59 -24.42
CA CYS A 635 21.84 -2.07 -23.19
C CYS A 635 22.90 -1.01 -23.46
N SER A 636 23.11 -0.13 -22.47
CA SER A 636 24.11 0.94 -22.55
C SER A 636 24.95 0.99 -21.29
N ASN A 637 26.25 1.25 -21.42
CA ASN A 637 27.14 1.52 -20.29
C ASN A 637 26.85 2.91 -19.73
N THR A 638 26.10 3.00 -18.63
CA THR A 638 25.64 4.29 -18.08
C THR A 638 26.60 4.87 -17.05
N TYR A 639 27.39 4.01 -16.40
CA TYR A 639 28.39 4.40 -15.40
C TYR A 639 29.66 3.58 -15.57
N GLU A 640 30.81 4.24 -15.52
CA GLU A 640 32.11 3.60 -15.66
C GLU A 640 33.13 4.33 -14.81
N TRP A 641 33.88 3.56 -14.05
CA TRP A 641 35.12 3.95 -13.39
C TRP A 641 36.26 3.09 -13.94
N CYS A 642 37.39 3.71 -14.26
CA CYS A 642 38.59 3.06 -14.76
C CYS A 642 39.76 3.36 -13.83
N ASN A 643 40.60 2.36 -13.59
CA ASN A 643 41.84 2.53 -12.86
C ASN A 643 42.89 3.27 -13.72
N GLU A 644 43.96 3.76 -13.10
CA GLU A 644 45.01 4.48 -13.82
C GLU A 644 45.61 3.63 -14.97
N GLY A 645 45.74 4.23 -16.15
CA GLY A 645 46.24 3.56 -17.35
C GLY A 645 45.22 2.71 -18.12
N ILE A 646 44.00 2.55 -17.61
CA ILE A 646 42.92 1.83 -18.31
C ILE A 646 42.09 2.82 -19.15
N THR A 647 41.88 2.48 -20.42
CA THR A 647 41.08 3.32 -21.33
C THR A 647 39.59 3.14 -21.05
N ALA A 648 38.87 4.25 -20.89
CA ALA A 648 37.42 4.28 -20.75
C ALA A 648 36.74 3.87 -22.08
N VAL A 649 35.73 3.00 -22.00
CA VAL A 649 34.99 2.49 -23.17
C VAL A 649 33.52 2.84 -23.11
N LYS A 650 33.05 3.50 -22.05
CA LYS A 650 31.66 3.91 -21.86
C LYS A 650 31.02 4.54 -23.09
N GLU A 651 31.64 5.58 -23.67
CA GLU A 651 31.08 6.31 -24.81
C GLU A 651 30.97 5.46 -26.09
N GLN A 652 31.73 4.37 -26.18
CA GLN A 652 31.71 3.42 -27.30
C GLN A 652 30.65 2.33 -27.09
N LEU A 653 30.27 2.07 -25.84
CA LEU A 653 29.38 0.99 -25.44
C LEU A 653 27.97 1.51 -25.12
N GLN A 654 27.36 2.18 -26.11
CA GLN A 654 26.00 2.70 -26.02
C GLN A 654 25.09 1.95 -27.00
N ASN A 655 23.87 1.61 -26.55
CA ASN A 655 22.84 0.97 -27.36
C ASN A 655 23.29 -0.33 -28.06
N ILE A 656 23.92 -1.23 -27.31
CA ILE A 656 24.40 -2.54 -27.78
C ILE A 656 23.24 -3.54 -27.70
N SER A 657 22.99 -4.29 -28.78
CA SER A 657 21.97 -5.35 -28.78
C SER A 657 22.45 -6.59 -28.03
N TYR A 658 21.61 -7.18 -27.19
CA TYR A 658 21.88 -8.48 -26.57
C TYR A 658 22.02 -9.61 -27.62
N HIS A 659 21.40 -9.46 -28.79
CA HIS A 659 21.50 -10.42 -29.90
C HIS A 659 22.88 -10.41 -30.58
N ASP A 660 23.56 -9.27 -30.59
CA ASP A 660 24.93 -9.15 -31.12
C ASP A 660 25.96 -9.84 -30.20
N MET A 661 25.56 -10.13 -28.95
CA MET A 661 26.40 -10.72 -27.90
C MET A 661 26.14 -12.22 -27.64
N ASP A 662 25.53 -12.93 -28.61
CA ASP A 662 25.36 -14.40 -28.58
C ASP A 662 24.45 -14.87 -27.42
N GLU A 663 23.24 -14.30 -27.32
CA GLU A 663 22.26 -14.56 -26.24
C GLU A 663 22.87 -14.32 -24.84
N TYR A 664 23.53 -13.18 -24.68
CA TYR A 664 24.27 -12.81 -23.46
C TYR A 664 23.44 -12.83 -22.18
N GLU A 665 22.12 -12.72 -22.27
CA GLU A 665 21.20 -12.95 -21.14
C GLU A 665 21.35 -14.34 -20.50
N ARG A 666 21.78 -15.36 -21.27
CA ARG A 666 21.95 -16.73 -20.81
C ARG A 666 23.31 -17.03 -20.18
N VAL A 667 24.26 -16.08 -20.19
CA VAL A 667 25.58 -16.30 -19.56
C VAL A 667 25.54 -16.15 -18.03
N PHE A 668 24.49 -15.55 -17.48
CA PHE A 668 24.30 -15.47 -16.03
C PHE A 668 23.78 -16.80 -15.48
N ASP A 669 24.36 -17.26 -14.38
CA ASP A 669 23.93 -18.47 -13.69
C ASP A 669 22.62 -18.26 -12.88
N GLU A 670 22.17 -19.29 -12.19
CA GLU A 670 20.97 -19.24 -11.31
C GLU A 670 21.07 -18.18 -10.20
N ASN A 671 22.28 -17.73 -9.86
CA ASN A 671 22.53 -16.67 -8.88
C ASN A 671 22.67 -15.28 -9.53
N SER A 672 22.38 -15.16 -10.83
CA SER A 672 22.54 -13.92 -11.61
C SER A 672 23.99 -13.47 -11.78
N ILE A 673 24.94 -14.39 -11.67
CA ILE A 673 26.37 -14.10 -11.73
C ILE A 673 26.98 -14.71 -12.98
N PHE A 674 27.80 -13.93 -13.66
CA PHE A 674 28.66 -14.38 -14.74
C PHE A 674 30.09 -14.03 -14.38
N TYR A 675 30.99 -15.00 -14.36
CA TYR A 675 32.41 -14.71 -14.19
C TYR A 675 33.24 -15.57 -15.12
N CYS A 676 34.31 -14.98 -15.62
CA CYS A 676 35.25 -15.62 -16.51
C CYS A 676 36.67 -15.29 -16.06
N HIS A 677 37.44 -16.31 -15.68
CA HIS A 677 38.86 -16.16 -15.35
C HIS A 677 39.72 -15.87 -16.58
N ASP A 678 39.29 -16.35 -17.76
CA ASP A 678 40.04 -16.23 -19.00
C ASP A 678 39.08 -16.15 -20.18
N VAL A 679 38.92 -14.95 -20.75
CA VAL A 679 37.99 -14.71 -21.87
C VAL A 679 38.30 -15.53 -23.12
N THR A 680 39.50 -16.12 -23.23
CA THR A 680 39.83 -17.02 -24.35
C THR A 680 39.01 -18.32 -24.32
N SER A 681 38.39 -18.63 -23.17
CA SER A 681 37.49 -19.77 -23.00
C SER A 681 36.06 -19.52 -23.49
N LEU A 682 35.71 -18.27 -23.84
CA LEU A 682 34.37 -17.88 -24.28
C LEU A 682 34.13 -18.19 -25.77
N SER A 683 32.86 -18.04 -26.21
CA SER A 683 32.50 -18.20 -27.63
C SER A 683 33.27 -17.19 -28.51
N LYS A 684 33.46 -17.50 -29.80
CA LYS A 684 34.25 -16.66 -30.71
C LYS A 684 33.76 -15.20 -30.76
N LYS A 685 32.44 -14.98 -30.72
CA LYS A 685 31.84 -13.64 -30.73
C LYS A 685 32.06 -12.92 -29.39
N GLN A 686 31.81 -13.61 -28.27
CA GLN A 686 32.02 -13.07 -26.93
C GLN A 686 33.49 -12.70 -26.71
N ARG A 687 34.41 -13.61 -27.05
CA ARG A 687 35.85 -13.35 -26.99
C ARG A 687 36.25 -12.10 -27.76
N GLN A 688 35.79 -11.95 -29.00
CA GLN A 688 36.10 -10.76 -29.82
C GLN A 688 35.61 -9.47 -29.17
N LEU A 689 34.42 -9.49 -28.56
CA LEU A 689 33.86 -8.36 -27.84
C LEU A 689 34.69 -7.98 -26.60
N PHE A 690 35.07 -8.96 -25.78
CA PHE A 690 35.87 -8.72 -24.57
C PHE A 690 37.31 -8.30 -24.90
N GLU A 691 37.97 -8.96 -25.85
CA GLU A 691 39.34 -8.63 -26.28
C GLU A 691 39.42 -7.25 -26.92
N ALA A 692 38.39 -6.82 -27.66
CA ALA A 692 38.34 -5.46 -28.23
C ALA A 692 38.36 -4.35 -27.16
N GLN A 693 37.94 -4.68 -25.93
CA GLN A 693 37.94 -3.77 -24.77
C GLN A 693 39.19 -3.94 -23.89
N GLY A 694 40.11 -4.84 -24.25
CA GLY A 694 41.30 -5.19 -23.48
C GLY A 694 41.05 -6.10 -22.28
N ILE A 695 39.88 -6.73 -22.19
CA ILE A 695 39.46 -7.52 -21.02
C ILE A 695 40.07 -8.92 -21.10
N HIS A 696 40.70 -9.36 -20.02
CA HIS A 696 41.28 -10.70 -19.86
C HIS A 696 40.45 -11.58 -18.92
N SER A 697 39.83 -10.97 -17.90
CA SER A 697 38.91 -11.62 -16.95
C SER A 697 37.77 -10.67 -16.61
N THR A 698 36.57 -11.19 -16.38
CA THR A 698 35.38 -10.39 -16.03
C THR A 698 34.56 -11.06 -14.94
N LEU A 699 33.90 -10.27 -14.10
CA LEU A 699 32.94 -10.69 -13.09
C LEU A 699 31.76 -9.73 -13.15
N GLN A 700 30.56 -10.26 -13.36
CA GLN A 700 29.34 -9.50 -13.62
C GLN A 700 28.20 -10.05 -12.80
N CYS A 701 27.31 -9.16 -12.35
CA CYS A 701 26.10 -9.50 -11.60
C CYS A 701 24.90 -8.78 -12.19
N ALA A 702 23.98 -9.54 -12.77
CA ALA A 702 22.73 -9.03 -13.33
C ALA A 702 21.69 -8.71 -12.24
N TYR A 703 20.86 -7.71 -12.50
CA TYR A 703 19.67 -7.41 -11.71
C TYR A 703 18.43 -7.35 -12.62
N TYR A 704 17.28 -7.72 -12.04
CA TYR A 704 16.07 -8.00 -12.80
C TYR A 704 14.90 -7.08 -12.41
N GLU A 705 14.00 -6.88 -13.37
CA GLU A 705 12.71 -6.22 -13.20
C GLU A 705 11.63 -6.98 -13.98
N GLN A 706 10.57 -7.42 -13.29
CA GLN A 706 9.48 -8.22 -13.87
C GLN A 706 10.01 -9.44 -14.68
N GLU A 707 10.94 -10.20 -14.09
CA GLU A 707 11.58 -11.39 -14.69
C GLU A 707 12.48 -11.14 -15.92
N MET A 708 12.69 -9.88 -16.31
CA MET A 708 13.61 -9.49 -17.39
C MET A 708 14.88 -8.83 -16.82
N ILE A 709 16.02 -8.95 -17.50
CA ILE A 709 17.26 -8.26 -17.12
C ILE A 709 17.06 -6.76 -17.27
N ALA A 710 17.14 -6.03 -16.16
CA ALA A 710 17.08 -4.57 -16.13
C ALA A 710 18.47 -3.93 -16.27
N GLY A 711 19.53 -4.70 -16.05
CA GLY A 711 20.91 -4.30 -16.22
C GLY A 711 21.86 -5.22 -15.47
N PHE A 712 23.15 -4.86 -15.46
CA PHE A 712 24.18 -5.59 -14.71
C PHE A 712 25.30 -4.66 -14.26
N VAL A 713 25.92 -5.00 -13.13
CA VAL A 713 27.13 -4.35 -12.61
C VAL A 713 28.30 -5.29 -12.83
N GLY A 714 29.45 -4.77 -13.26
CA GLY A 714 30.62 -5.60 -13.57
C GLY A 714 31.95 -5.03 -13.15
N PHE A 715 32.90 -5.94 -12.97
CA PHE A 715 34.33 -5.70 -12.78
C PHE A 715 35.10 -6.39 -13.90
N ASP A 716 36.03 -5.66 -14.52
CA ASP A 716 36.96 -6.22 -15.50
C ASP A 716 38.40 -6.14 -15.02
N GLU A 717 39.19 -7.12 -15.42
CA GLU A 717 40.64 -7.10 -15.37
C GLU A 717 41.20 -6.97 -16.79
N CYS A 718 41.96 -5.91 -17.04
CA CYS A 718 42.54 -5.60 -18.35
C CYS A 718 44.06 -5.81 -18.37
N THR A 719 44.71 -6.00 -17.22
CA THR A 719 46.17 -6.11 -17.12
C THR A 719 46.68 -7.55 -17.10
N GLY A 720 45.81 -8.54 -16.90
CA GLY A 720 46.16 -9.96 -16.85
C GLY A 720 44.99 -10.87 -16.47
N LYS A 721 45.26 -12.16 -16.28
CA LYS A 721 44.23 -13.13 -15.84
C LYS A 721 44.04 -13.04 -14.32
N ARG A 722 42.80 -12.94 -13.87
CA ARG A 722 42.42 -12.80 -12.45
C ARG A 722 41.49 -13.91 -12.00
N ILE A 723 41.81 -14.54 -10.88
CA ILE A 723 40.90 -15.47 -10.19
C ILE A 723 40.04 -14.64 -9.25
N TRP A 724 38.73 -14.60 -9.50
CA TRP A 724 37.78 -13.88 -8.66
C TRP A 724 37.57 -14.61 -7.33
N THR A 725 37.75 -13.89 -6.24
CA THR A 725 37.55 -14.37 -4.89
C THR A 725 36.05 -14.41 -4.53
N LYS A 726 35.70 -15.25 -3.55
CA LYS A 726 34.33 -15.29 -3.01
C LYS A 726 33.91 -13.95 -2.40
N GLU A 727 34.86 -13.17 -1.91
CA GLU A 727 34.61 -11.83 -1.34
C GLU A 727 34.22 -10.83 -2.42
N GLU A 728 34.99 -10.74 -3.52
CA GLU A 728 34.66 -9.87 -4.65
C GLU A 728 33.30 -10.21 -5.27
N LEU A 729 32.99 -11.50 -5.40
CA LEU A 729 31.70 -11.98 -5.89
C LEU A 729 30.53 -11.57 -4.98
N ARG A 730 30.67 -11.76 -3.67
CA ARG A 730 29.66 -11.33 -2.67
C ARG A 730 29.46 -9.83 -2.70
N MET A 731 30.55 -9.08 -2.84
CA MET A 731 30.53 -7.62 -2.82
C MET A 731 29.92 -7.03 -4.09
N LEU A 732 30.27 -7.56 -5.27
CA LEU A 732 29.62 -7.15 -6.51
C LEU A 732 28.12 -7.41 -6.46
N THR A 733 27.70 -8.56 -5.91
CA THR A 733 26.28 -8.89 -5.72
C THR A 733 25.59 -7.87 -4.83
N LEU A 734 26.22 -7.50 -3.70
CA LEU A 734 25.67 -6.54 -2.75
C LEU A 734 25.56 -5.14 -3.38
N ILE A 735 26.60 -4.67 -4.07
CA ILE A 735 26.61 -3.37 -4.76
C ILE A 735 25.55 -3.34 -5.87
N SER A 736 25.45 -4.41 -6.66
CA SER A 736 24.46 -4.56 -7.73
C SER A 736 23.04 -4.40 -7.19
N GLN A 737 22.73 -5.07 -6.08
CA GLN A 737 21.42 -4.95 -5.43
C GLN A 737 21.14 -3.56 -4.89
N ILE A 738 22.11 -2.96 -4.16
CA ILE A 738 21.96 -1.61 -3.63
C ILE A 738 21.67 -0.64 -4.77
N ILE A 739 22.52 -0.62 -5.80
CA ILE A 739 22.36 0.32 -6.91
C ILE A 739 21.04 0.07 -7.66
N SER A 740 20.64 -1.19 -7.86
CA SER A 740 19.37 -1.53 -8.50
C SER A 740 18.14 -0.95 -7.76
N ILE A 741 18.14 -0.95 -6.43
CA ILE A 741 17.05 -0.40 -5.61
C ILE A 741 16.94 1.11 -5.82
N PHE A 742 18.06 1.82 -5.84
CA PHE A 742 18.08 3.27 -6.01
C PHE A 742 17.78 3.72 -7.43
N LEU A 743 18.26 3.00 -8.45
CA LEU A 743 17.92 3.28 -9.84
C LEU A 743 16.41 3.12 -10.08
N LYS A 744 15.78 2.08 -9.50
CA LYS A 744 14.31 1.90 -9.52
C LYS A 744 13.57 3.07 -8.85
N HIS A 745 14.03 3.50 -7.67
CA HIS A 745 13.41 4.60 -6.95
C HIS A 745 13.55 5.95 -7.67
N LYS A 746 14.67 6.19 -8.37
CA LYS A 746 14.84 7.38 -9.22
C LYS A 746 13.92 7.35 -10.44
N GLY A 747 13.75 6.20 -11.10
CA GLY A 747 12.78 6.06 -12.20
C GLY A 747 11.37 6.51 -11.79
N LEU A 748 10.94 6.12 -10.58
CA LEU A 748 9.68 6.57 -9.97
C LEU A 748 9.69 8.07 -9.62
N SER A 749 10.77 8.58 -9.01
CA SER A 749 10.87 9.99 -8.60
C SER A 749 10.96 10.97 -9.78
N ASP A 750 11.66 10.60 -10.86
CA ASP A 750 11.82 11.41 -12.08
C ASP A 750 10.53 11.42 -12.90
N GLN A 751 9.77 10.32 -12.91
CA GLN A 751 8.41 10.30 -13.45
C GLN A 751 7.50 11.26 -12.68
N VAL A 752 7.60 11.31 -11.34
CA VAL A 752 6.82 12.23 -10.50
C VAL A 752 7.25 13.69 -10.66
N SER A 753 8.54 13.97 -10.87
CA SER A 753 9.06 15.35 -10.97
C SER A 753 8.91 15.98 -12.35
N LYS A 754 8.69 15.16 -13.39
CA LYS A 754 8.39 15.62 -14.76
C LYS A 754 6.89 15.83 -15.01
N LEU A 755 6.05 15.49 -14.04
CA LEU A 755 4.60 15.72 -13.99
C LEU A 755 4.32 16.98 -13.15
#